data_AF-A0A7W7VBB1-F1
#
_entry.id   AF-A0A7W7VBB1-F1
#
_cell.length_a   1.000
_cell.length_b   1.000
_cell.length_c   1.000
_cell.angle_alpha   90.00
_cell.angle_beta   90.00
_cell.angle_gamma   90.00
#
_symmetry.space_group_name_H-M   'P 1'
#
loop_
_entity.id
_entity.type
_entity.pdbx_description
1 polymer ?
#
loop_
_entity_poly.entity_id
_entity_poly.type
_entity_poly.pdbx_seq_one_letter_code
_entity_poly.pdbx_strand_id
1 'polypeptide(L)'
;WPTLLKPHHAHTVELPPYPFQRRRYWLTPEPAGTDARGLGLASAGHPLLGAVVELVEEDRLVYTGRLALDAQPWLADHAVHGTVLLPGTAFLELTMAVGARTGWRRLAELTLQTPLVLPPDEAVQLRVTVEPPTADGQRELAVHSRPQDADPGVPWTRHATALLDVDEDTADFDLVEWPPPGAHEIDVEARYDTLAEAGYDYGPAFQGLRAAWRTGRDVYAEVSLPAELDAASFGLHPAVLDAALHAVGLLREDGGTVLPFSWSGVTRYTEGADALRVRLSARGEDGVVLRVTDSAGKPVLSAEAVTMRPFTADLTAGRGTDSLFRLEWRPAPATAADVDVCLVADLADVPDPVPQVVAVRCPVAPQDSDGTGAGLAENAHRSAGWALELVQEWLADARFAGSRLLVLTDGAAGPEVMNPAQATVWGLIRAAQSEHPDRFALLDSDEEHRADTVPGAVLTEPQLAVRAGTVLVPRLVRHTAVTDLVGAARLDPDGTVLITGGTGALGASVARHLVAEHGARRLLLVSRRGPDAPGAGELAAELTGAGAEVVLAACDTADRDALAQLLTGVRLTAVVHTAGLLDDGVVGSLTADRLAAVLRPKVDAAAHLDELTADQDLAAFVLFSSVAGVLGNPGQANYAAGNVFLDALAARRRAAGRPAVSLAWGLWAERSGLTGHLDDDTLSTRGIAPLSTEQGLELLDRALADDHPVLVPARLDPAALRSDALAGTLSPVLRSLVRVPQRHPGRSGLRHRLGRMSEEEGRRLLLDLVRTQLASVVGRDSTDGIDPDQPFKGFGIDSLLAVQLRNRLNSATGLRLPATLVFDRPTPAAVVDFVLPLLRERTGSTAPQPVTTAAPRTDDDPIVIVGMGCRFPGGVDSPEALWRVVAEQRDVISGFPADRGWDLDGLYHPDPDHSGTSYVRKGGFLHDAAEFDPEFFGISPREALAMDPQQRLLLEISWEALERAGITPASLHGSDTGVFAGVMYHDYGGGGRLPEEAEGHFLTGTAGSVATGRVAYTLGLQGPALTVDTACSSSLVALHLAVRALRSGECSLALAGGVTVMSTPG
;
A
#
# COMPACT_ATOMS: atom_id res chain seq x y z
N TRP A 1 17.90 -65.28 19.53
CA TRP A 1 16.49 -65.29 19.10
C TRP A 1 16.26 -65.72 17.65
N PRO A 2 16.92 -65.15 16.62
CA PRO A 2 16.67 -65.52 15.22
C PRO A 2 16.93 -67.01 14.90
N THR A 3 17.96 -67.60 15.52
CA THR A 3 18.26 -69.04 15.41
C THR A 3 17.21 -69.93 16.07
N LEU A 4 16.54 -69.43 17.13
CA LEU A 4 15.56 -70.17 17.91
C LEU A 4 14.16 -70.14 17.25
N LEU A 5 13.85 -69.08 16.51
CA LEU A 5 12.53 -68.82 15.91
C LEU A 5 12.41 -69.31 14.45
N LYS A 6 13.53 -69.70 13.83
CA LYS A 6 13.62 -70.17 12.44
C LYS A 6 12.72 -71.39 12.11
N PRO A 7 12.54 -72.40 12.99
CA PRO A 7 11.65 -73.53 12.72
C PRO A 7 10.15 -73.19 12.85
N HIS A 8 9.82 -72.06 13.48
CA HIS A 8 8.45 -71.72 13.87
C HIS A 8 7.78 -70.72 12.92
N HIS A 9 8.44 -70.32 11.82
CA HIS A 9 7.95 -69.26 10.92
C HIS A 9 7.45 -68.04 11.72
N ALA A 10 8.16 -67.66 12.78
CA ALA A 10 7.70 -66.61 13.67
C ALA A 10 7.68 -65.27 12.93
N HIS A 11 6.50 -64.68 12.82
CA HIS A 11 6.32 -63.32 12.36
C HIS A 11 6.70 -62.36 13.49
N THR A 12 7.65 -61.45 13.25
CA THR A 12 7.84 -60.28 14.09
C THR A 12 6.59 -59.43 14.02
N VAL A 13 5.96 -59.18 15.18
CA VAL A 13 4.84 -58.26 15.32
C VAL A 13 5.41 -56.96 15.87
N GLU A 14 5.18 -55.84 15.17
CA GLU A 14 5.49 -54.53 15.72
C GLU A 14 4.65 -54.29 16.97
N LEU A 15 5.30 -53.93 18.07
CA LEU A 15 4.60 -53.47 19.26
C LEU A 15 4.08 -52.05 18.99
N PRO A 16 2.82 -51.74 19.34
CA PRO A 16 2.31 -50.39 19.19
C PRO A 16 3.11 -49.42 20.09
N PRO A 17 3.26 -48.16 19.67
CA PRO A 17 3.88 -47.12 20.49
C PRO A 17 3.10 -46.90 21.79
N TYR A 18 3.72 -46.25 22.77
CA TYR A 18 3.09 -46.02 24.07
C TYR A 18 1.73 -45.31 23.93
N PRO A 19 0.64 -45.85 24.52
CA PRO A 19 -0.68 -45.23 24.45
C PRO A 19 -0.76 -44.11 25.51
N PHE A 20 -0.36 -42.89 25.15
CA PHE A 20 -0.46 -41.70 26.00
C PHE A 20 -1.83 -41.57 26.69
N GLN A 21 -1.86 -41.18 27.98
CA GLN A 21 -3.10 -40.84 28.67
C GLN A 21 -3.77 -39.65 27.99
N ARG A 22 -5.08 -39.74 27.77
CA ARG A 22 -5.84 -38.73 27.02
C ARG A 22 -6.65 -37.87 27.98
N ARG A 23 -6.01 -36.84 28.57
CA ARG A 23 -6.66 -35.87 29.47
C ARG A 23 -6.77 -34.51 28.82
N ARG A 24 -7.92 -33.85 29.00
CA ARG A 24 -8.23 -32.56 28.36
C ARG A 24 -7.59 -31.37 29.07
N TYR A 25 -6.92 -30.51 28.28
CA TYR A 25 -6.29 -29.24 28.68
C TYR A 25 -6.56 -28.17 27.60
N TRP A 26 -7.43 -27.20 27.89
CA TRP A 26 -7.74 -26.09 26.99
C TRP A 26 -8.10 -24.80 27.77
N LEU A 27 -7.46 -23.66 27.44
CA LEU A 27 -7.77 -22.35 28.02
C LEU A 27 -9.03 -21.75 27.39
N THR A 28 -9.90 -21.18 28.22
CA THR A 28 -11.09 -20.43 27.79
C THR A 28 -10.89 -18.96 28.15
N PRO A 29 -10.71 -18.03 27.19
CA PRO A 29 -10.48 -16.62 27.48
C PRO A 29 -11.74 -15.90 27.99
N GLU A 30 -11.62 -15.07 29.03
CA GLU A 30 -12.63 -14.04 29.38
C GLU A 30 -12.34 -12.75 28.61
N PRO A 31 -13.27 -12.18 27.82
CA PRO A 31 -13.01 -11.02 26.95
C PRO A 31 -12.61 -9.77 27.76
N ALA A 32 -11.52 -9.11 27.35
CA ALA A 32 -10.97 -7.92 28.00
C ALA A 32 -11.26 -6.64 27.20
N GLY A 33 -12.17 -5.80 27.69
CA GLY A 33 -12.24 -4.37 27.36
C GLY A 33 -11.89 -3.54 28.59
N THR A 34 -11.22 -2.40 28.44
CA THR A 34 -11.10 -1.41 29.52
C THR A 34 -12.48 -0.89 29.86
N ASP A 35 -13.14 -1.52 30.82
CA ASP A 35 -14.47 -1.16 31.27
C ASP A 35 -14.43 0.26 31.85
N ALA A 36 -15.30 1.14 31.35
CA ALA A 36 -15.53 2.49 31.86
C ALA A 36 -15.71 2.50 33.40
N ARG A 37 -16.18 1.39 33.96
CA ARG A 37 -16.30 1.16 35.41
C ARG A 37 -14.98 1.29 36.17
N GLY A 38 -13.85 0.93 35.56
CA GLY A 38 -12.51 1.10 36.14
C GLY A 38 -12.12 2.56 36.35
N LEU A 39 -12.75 3.48 35.62
CA LEU A 39 -12.59 4.94 35.75
C LEU A 39 -13.72 5.58 36.57
N GLY A 40 -14.58 4.77 37.21
CA GLY A 40 -15.75 5.25 37.95
C GLY A 40 -16.90 5.74 37.05
N LEU A 41 -16.86 5.43 35.76
CA LEU A 41 -17.88 5.82 34.78
C LEU A 41 -18.82 4.64 34.47
N ALA A 42 -20.04 4.94 34.04
CA ALA A 42 -20.94 3.91 33.52
C ALA A 42 -20.60 3.60 32.05
N SER A 43 -20.64 2.32 31.68
CA SER A 43 -20.52 1.91 30.27
C SER A 43 -21.75 2.38 29.49
N ALA A 44 -21.51 2.97 28.32
CA ALA A 44 -22.58 3.41 27.43
C ALA A 44 -23.21 2.24 26.65
N GLY A 45 -22.56 1.07 26.61
CA GLY A 45 -23.08 -0.16 25.99
C GLY A 45 -23.56 0.03 24.55
N HIS A 46 -22.78 0.73 23.73
CA HIS A 46 -22.99 0.95 22.30
C HIS A 46 -21.63 0.98 21.58
N PRO A 47 -21.45 0.37 20.39
CA PRO A 47 -20.14 0.24 19.74
C PRO A 47 -19.40 1.56 19.47
N LEU A 48 -20.15 2.65 19.25
CA LEU A 48 -19.58 3.98 19.00
C LEU A 48 -19.50 4.87 20.27
N LEU A 49 -19.99 4.41 21.43
CA LEU A 49 -19.98 5.15 22.69
C LEU A 49 -19.40 4.28 23.81
N GLY A 50 -18.29 4.72 24.41
CA GLY A 50 -17.60 3.95 25.44
C GLY A 50 -18.14 4.18 26.85
N ALA A 51 -18.52 5.42 27.19
CA ALA A 51 -18.91 5.79 28.55
C ALA A 51 -20.02 6.85 28.58
N VAL A 52 -20.73 6.92 29.70
CA VAL A 52 -21.71 7.97 30.00
C VAL A 52 -21.40 8.60 31.36
N VAL A 53 -21.55 9.93 31.41
CA VAL A 53 -21.39 10.78 32.59
C VAL A 53 -22.71 11.50 32.85
N GLU A 54 -23.19 11.42 34.09
CA GLU A 54 -24.32 12.20 34.57
C GLU A 54 -23.83 13.45 35.30
N LEU A 55 -24.24 14.63 34.81
CA LEU A 55 -23.97 15.91 35.45
C LEU A 55 -25.12 16.21 36.42
N VAL A 56 -25.00 15.69 37.63
CA VAL A 56 -26.06 15.65 38.67
C VAL A 56 -26.67 17.02 38.98
N GLU A 57 -25.87 18.10 38.92
CA GLU A 57 -26.35 19.47 39.18
C GLU A 57 -27.19 20.06 38.03
N GLU A 58 -27.07 19.52 36.81
CA GLU A 58 -27.65 20.07 35.58
C GLU A 58 -28.73 19.17 34.95
N ASP A 59 -29.03 17.99 35.51
CA ASP A 59 -29.88 16.94 34.90
C ASP A 59 -29.50 16.64 33.42
N ARG A 60 -28.20 16.72 33.13
CA ARG A 60 -27.62 16.58 31.79
C ARG A 60 -26.80 15.30 31.70
N LEU A 61 -26.93 14.58 30.58
CA LEU A 61 -26.12 13.39 30.29
C LEU A 61 -25.10 13.69 29.20
N VAL A 62 -23.89 13.17 29.37
CA VAL A 62 -22.82 13.27 28.38
C VAL A 62 -22.30 11.88 28.06
N TYR A 63 -22.53 11.42 26.84
CA TYR A 63 -21.93 10.19 26.31
C TYR A 63 -20.65 10.53 25.56
N THR A 64 -19.63 9.68 25.70
CA THR A 64 -18.33 9.86 25.06
C THR A 64 -17.94 8.62 24.28
N GLY A 65 -17.37 8.82 23.09
CA GLY A 65 -16.88 7.76 22.21
C GLY A 65 -15.58 8.14 21.52
N ARG A 66 -14.98 7.18 20.83
CA ARG A 66 -13.80 7.36 19.98
C ARG A 66 -14.08 6.73 18.62
N LEU A 67 -13.89 7.50 17.57
CA LEU A 67 -14.00 7.05 16.18
C LEU A 67 -12.61 7.05 15.55
N ALA A 68 -12.22 5.94 14.93
CA ALA A 68 -10.99 5.81 14.17
C ALA A 68 -11.11 4.65 13.18
N LEU A 69 -10.49 4.75 12.00
CA LEU A 69 -10.63 3.72 10.97
C LEU A 69 -9.95 2.39 11.36
N ASP A 70 -9.02 2.40 12.30
CA ASP A 70 -8.43 1.18 12.86
C ASP A 70 -9.39 0.45 13.82
N ALA A 71 -10.20 1.21 14.56
CA ALA A 71 -11.16 0.70 15.54
C ALA A 71 -12.52 0.36 14.93
N GLN A 72 -12.93 1.07 13.89
CA GLN A 72 -14.15 0.80 13.11
C GLN A 72 -13.84 0.77 11.61
N PRO A 73 -13.22 -0.32 11.10
CA PRO A 73 -12.76 -0.41 9.71
C PRO A 73 -13.84 -0.19 8.66
N TRP A 74 -15.08 -0.58 8.97
CA TRP A 74 -16.22 -0.41 8.06
C TRP A 74 -16.52 1.06 7.74
N LEU A 75 -16.13 2.01 8.60
CA LEU A 75 -16.31 3.44 8.31
C LEU A 75 -15.46 3.91 7.13
N ALA A 76 -14.35 3.23 6.83
CA ALA A 76 -13.48 3.58 5.69
C ALA A 76 -14.18 3.39 4.33
N ASP A 77 -15.21 2.54 4.28
CA ASP A 77 -15.98 2.21 3.10
C ASP A 77 -17.09 3.24 2.80
N HIS A 78 -17.24 4.29 3.60
CA HIS A 78 -18.16 5.38 3.30
C HIS A 78 -17.38 6.67 3.00
N ALA A 79 -17.05 6.84 1.72
CA ALA A 79 -16.39 8.03 1.22
C ALA A 79 -17.23 8.76 0.16
N VAL A 80 -17.12 10.08 0.14
CA VAL A 80 -17.77 10.96 -0.84
C VAL A 80 -16.72 11.93 -1.38
N HIS A 81 -16.52 11.94 -2.70
CA HIS A 81 -15.47 12.65 -3.43
C HIS A 81 -14.07 12.42 -2.82
N GLY A 82 -13.74 11.15 -2.57
CA GLY A 82 -12.46 10.71 -1.99
C GLY A 82 -12.26 11.01 -0.50
N THR A 83 -13.28 11.51 0.20
CA THR A 83 -13.20 11.87 1.62
C THR A 83 -14.05 10.92 2.46
N VAL A 84 -13.45 10.24 3.44
CA VAL A 84 -14.18 9.36 4.37
C VAL A 84 -15.00 10.20 5.34
N LEU A 85 -16.32 9.98 5.35
CA LEU A 85 -17.28 10.72 6.17
C LEU A 85 -18.04 9.75 7.08
N LEU A 86 -18.34 10.16 8.31
CA LEU A 86 -19.32 9.45 9.13
C LEU A 86 -20.70 9.57 8.45
N PRO A 87 -21.38 8.46 8.12
CA PRO A 87 -22.67 8.51 7.42
C PRO A 87 -23.75 9.17 8.28
N GLY A 88 -24.72 9.82 7.63
CA GLY A 88 -25.86 10.45 8.30
C GLY A 88 -26.66 9.48 9.19
N THR A 89 -26.72 8.22 8.79
CA THR A 89 -27.39 7.13 9.52
C THR A 89 -26.69 6.75 10.82
N ALA A 90 -25.38 7.02 10.96
CA ALA A 90 -24.68 6.82 12.23
C ALA A 90 -25.09 7.86 13.27
N PHE A 91 -25.33 9.11 12.87
CA PHE A 91 -25.90 10.13 13.77
C PHE A 91 -27.31 9.77 14.22
N LEU A 92 -28.12 9.21 13.31
CA LEU A 92 -29.45 8.70 13.63
C LEU A 92 -29.39 7.57 14.65
N GLU A 93 -28.56 6.55 14.41
CA GLU A 93 -28.42 5.42 15.34
C GLU A 93 -27.92 5.86 16.73
N LEU A 94 -26.91 6.74 16.79
CA LEU A 94 -26.43 7.33 18.06
C LEU A 94 -27.57 8.00 18.83
N THR A 95 -28.37 8.79 18.13
CA THR A 95 -29.48 9.54 18.73
C THR A 95 -30.57 8.61 19.24
N MET A 96 -30.94 7.59 18.46
CA MET A 96 -31.96 6.61 18.83
C MET A 96 -31.49 5.67 19.96
N ALA A 97 -30.22 5.25 19.95
CA ALA A 97 -29.64 4.45 21.03
C ALA A 97 -29.63 5.20 22.37
N VAL A 98 -29.32 6.50 22.35
CA VAL A 98 -29.41 7.36 23.53
C VAL A 98 -30.87 7.55 23.97
N GLY A 99 -31.78 7.81 23.04
CA GLY A 99 -33.22 7.94 23.33
C GLY A 99 -33.83 6.67 23.94
N ALA A 100 -33.45 5.49 23.44
CA ALA A 100 -33.91 4.21 23.97
C ALA A 100 -33.52 3.99 25.43
N ARG A 101 -32.32 4.46 25.83
CA ARG A 101 -31.81 4.37 27.20
C ARG A 101 -32.42 5.40 28.15
N THR A 102 -32.78 6.58 27.65
CA THR A 102 -33.40 7.64 28.47
C THR A 102 -34.92 7.52 28.55
N GLY A 103 -35.55 6.78 27.62
CA GLY A 103 -37.00 6.56 27.57
C GLY A 103 -37.73 7.39 26.50
N TRP A 104 -37.03 8.27 25.77
CA TRP A 104 -37.56 9.02 24.63
C TRP A 104 -37.24 8.30 23.32
N ARG A 105 -38.09 7.34 22.96
CA ARG A 105 -37.83 6.35 21.89
C ARG A 105 -38.22 6.82 20.48
N ARG A 106 -38.95 7.92 20.36
CA ARG A 106 -39.31 8.52 19.07
C ARG A 106 -38.40 9.71 18.79
N LEU A 107 -37.85 9.78 17.58
CA LEU A 107 -37.13 10.96 17.11
C LEU A 107 -38.11 11.88 16.39
N ALA A 108 -38.43 13.03 16.99
CA ALA A 108 -39.26 14.04 16.34
C ALA A 108 -38.52 14.67 15.17
N GLU A 109 -37.26 15.08 15.39
CA GLU A 109 -36.41 15.71 14.38
C GLU A 109 -34.93 15.43 14.63
N LEU A 110 -34.16 15.15 13.57
CA LEU A 110 -32.69 15.17 13.56
C LEU A 110 -32.25 16.04 12.39
N THR A 111 -31.40 17.03 12.65
CA THR A 111 -30.79 17.90 11.64
C THR A 111 -29.26 17.71 11.64
N LEU A 112 -28.71 17.39 10.47
CA LEU A 112 -27.27 17.25 10.23
C LEU A 112 -26.72 18.60 9.74
N GLN A 113 -25.73 19.13 10.45
CA GLN A 113 -25.22 20.50 10.27
C GLN A 113 -23.88 20.54 9.54
N THR A 114 -22.92 19.73 9.99
CA THR A 114 -21.56 19.69 9.45
C THR A 114 -21.12 18.25 9.33
N PRO A 115 -20.70 17.77 8.14
CA PRO A 115 -20.17 16.42 8.00
C PRO A 115 -18.96 16.18 8.89
N LEU A 116 -18.86 14.97 9.43
CA LEU A 116 -17.72 14.55 10.25
C LEU A 116 -16.76 13.75 9.36
N VAL A 117 -15.59 14.33 9.08
CA VAL A 117 -14.50 13.68 8.34
C VAL A 117 -13.72 12.76 9.27
N LEU A 118 -13.37 11.57 8.79
CA LEU A 118 -12.55 10.59 9.51
C LEU A 118 -11.18 10.46 8.84
N PRO A 119 -10.09 10.97 9.44
CA PRO A 119 -8.75 10.83 8.87
C PRO A 119 -8.25 9.38 8.97
N PRO A 120 -7.39 8.93 8.03
CA PRO A 120 -6.96 7.53 7.96
C PRO A 120 -6.07 7.06 9.11
N ASP A 121 -5.28 7.96 9.69
CA ASP A 121 -4.29 7.66 10.74
C ASP A 121 -4.56 8.45 12.03
N GLU A 122 -5.73 9.08 12.16
CA GLU A 122 -6.11 9.85 13.35
C GLU A 122 -7.42 9.36 13.94
N ALA A 123 -7.63 9.68 15.22
CA ALA A 123 -8.86 9.40 15.92
C ALA A 123 -9.60 10.69 16.28
N VAL A 124 -10.91 10.59 16.34
CA VAL A 124 -11.81 11.69 16.71
C VAL A 124 -12.55 11.33 17.99
N GLN A 125 -12.55 12.25 18.95
CA GLN A 125 -13.39 12.16 20.14
C GLN A 125 -14.82 12.53 19.76
N LEU A 126 -15.76 11.69 20.15
CA LEU A 126 -17.19 11.91 19.96
C LEU A 126 -17.83 12.27 21.30
N ARG A 127 -18.72 13.27 21.30
CA ARG A 127 -19.51 13.65 22.47
C ARG A 127 -20.98 13.82 22.08
N VAL A 128 -21.85 13.14 22.80
CA VAL A 128 -23.30 13.30 22.68
C VAL A 128 -23.82 13.90 23.98
N THR A 129 -24.38 15.10 23.90
CA THR A 129 -24.95 15.80 25.05
C THR A 129 -26.47 15.70 24.99
N VAL A 130 -27.09 15.34 26.12
CA VAL A 130 -28.55 15.28 26.28
C VAL A 130 -28.97 16.30 27.31
N GLU A 131 -29.81 17.24 26.90
CA GLU A 131 -30.33 18.30 27.75
C GLU A 131 -31.49 17.81 28.64
N PRO A 132 -31.81 18.54 29.73
CA PRO A 132 -33.04 18.35 30.51
C PRO A 132 -34.31 18.35 29.65
N PRO A 133 -35.42 17.75 30.11
CA PRO A 133 -36.68 17.81 29.38
C PRO A 133 -37.15 19.26 29.23
N THR A 134 -37.61 19.61 28.03
CA THR A 134 -38.24 20.89 27.75
C THR A 134 -39.59 20.99 28.47
N ALA A 135 -40.19 22.18 28.48
CA ALA A 135 -41.51 22.40 29.09
C ALA A 135 -42.62 21.53 28.46
N ASP A 136 -42.44 21.12 27.20
CA ASP A 136 -43.35 20.27 26.44
C ASP A 136 -43.05 18.77 26.61
N GLY A 137 -42.08 18.41 27.46
CA GLY A 137 -41.74 17.01 27.79
C GLY A 137 -40.79 16.32 26.81
N GLN A 138 -40.24 17.04 25.82
CA GLN A 138 -39.26 16.52 24.85
C GLN A 138 -37.83 16.67 25.37
N ARG A 139 -36.85 15.97 24.78
CA ARG A 139 -35.43 16.15 25.11
C ARG A 139 -34.60 16.55 23.90
N GLU A 140 -33.77 17.58 24.08
CA GLU A 140 -32.80 18.00 23.08
C GLU A 140 -31.49 17.21 23.22
N LEU A 141 -30.90 16.88 22.08
CA LEU A 141 -29.64 16.16 21.98
C LEU A 141 -28.73 16.83 20.94
N ALA A 142 -27.41 16.84 21.18
CA ALA A 142 -26.45 17.33 20.21
C ALA A 142 -25.20 16.44 20.14
N VAL A 143 -24.74 16.18 18.91
CA VAL A 143 -23.53 15.38 18.63
C VAL A 143 -22.40 16.31 18.21
N HIS A 144 -21.28 16.20 18.90
CA HIS A 144 -20.08 16.99 18.65
C HIS A 144 -18.85 16.09 18.48
N SER A 145 -17.84 16.59 17.78
CA SER A 145 -16.54 15.94 17.73
C SER A 145 -15.38 16.92 17.87
N ARG A 146 -14.20 16.36 18.13
CA ARG A 146 -12.91 17.05 18.13
C ARG A 146 -11.78 16.04 17.87
N PRO A 147 -10.69 16.38 17.17
CA PRO A 147 -9.55 15.48 17.04
C PRO A 147 -9.04 15.01 18.41
N GLN A 148 -8.59 13.77 18.50
CA GLN A 148 -8.23 13.15 19.79
C GLN A 148 -7.06 13.87 20.47
N ASP A 149 -6.05 14.25 19.71
CA ASP A 149 -4.83 14.87 20.21
C ASP A 149 -4.87 16.40 20.13
N ALA A 150 -6.07 16.97 19.94
CA ALA A 150 -6.26 18.42 19.92
C ALA A 150 -5.99 19.04 21.30
N ASP A 151 -5.31 20.19 21.30
CA ASP A 151 -5.08 20.96 22.52
C ASP A 151 -6.39 21.27 23.26
N PRO A 152 -6.38 21.36 24.60
CA PRO A 152 -7.58 21.58 25.41
C PRO A 152 -8.44 22.80 25.04
N GLY A 153 -7.90 23.76 24.27
CA GLY A 153 -8.59 24.97 23.79
C GLY A 153 -9.23 24.88 22.40
N VAL A 154 -9.03 23.79 21.65
CA VAL A 154 -9.66 23.62 20.33
C VAL A 154 -11.18 23.44 20.51
N PRO A 155 -12.02 24.24 19.81
CA PRO A 155 -13.47 24.17 19.95
C PRO A 155 -14.03 22.84 19.43
N TRP A 156 -15.14 22.39 20.01
CA TRP A 156 -15.88 21.24 19.52
C TRP A 156 -16.70 21.62 18.30
N THR A 157 -16.66 20.81 17.25
CA THR A 157 -17.51 20.99 16.07
C THR A 157 -18.83 20.27 16.31
N ARG A 158 -19.95 20.97 16.10
CA ARG A 158 -21.29 20.37 16.19
C ARG A 158 -21.68 19.78 14.85
N HIS A 159 -22.03 18.50 14.84
CA HIS A 159 -22.37 17.77 13.62
C HIS A 159 -23.87 17.53 13.46
N ALA A 160 -24.58 17.30 14.57
CA ALA A 160 -26.01 17.03 14.54
C ALA A 160 -26.72 17.58 15.78
N THR A 161 -27.99 17.93 15.61
CA THR A 161 -28.92 18.27 16.69
C THR A 161 -30.20 17.48 16.51
N ALA A 162 -30.77 16.98 17.62
CA ALA A 162 -31.96 16.16 17.62
C ALA A 162 -32.94 16.54 18.72
N LEU A 163 -34.22 16.26 18.46
CA LEU A 163 -35.33 16.41 19.38
C LEU A 163 -36.01 15.05 19.55
N LEU A 164 -36.00 14.54 20.77
CA LEU A 164 -36.54 13.24 21.14
C LEU A 164 -37.89 13.41 21.87
N ASP A 165 -38.82 12.50 21.58
CA ASP A 165 -40.16 12.45 22.14
C ASP A 165 -40.44 11.08 22.78
N VAL A 166 -41.45 11.04 23.65
CA VAL A 166 -41.96 9.77 24.19
C VAL A 166 -42.78 9.06 23.12
N ASP A 167 -42.65 7.74 23.09
CA ASP A 167 -43.28 6.91 22.06
C ASP A 167 -44.68 6.45 22.49
N GLU A 168 -45.68 6.72 21.67
CA GLU A 168 -47.07 6.26 21.85
C GLU A 168 -47.60 5.44 20.65
N ASP A 169 -46.80 5.25 19.59
CA ASP A 169 -47.28 4.74 18.30
C ASP A 169 -46.95 3.26 18.06
N THR A 170 -47.97 2.45 17.77
CA THR A 170 -47.80 1.09 17.24
C THR A 170 -47.68 1.11 15.72
N ALA A 171 -46.80 0.28 15.14
CA ALA A 171 -46.64 0.20 13.69
C ALA A 171 -47.94 -0.24 12.99
N ASP A 172 -48.38 0.53 11.97
CA ASP A 172 -49.57 0.28 11.15
C ASP A 172 -49.21 -0.04 9.67
N PHE A 173 -48.11 -0.76 9.45
CA PHE A 173 -47.69 -1.19 8.11
C PHE A 173 -46.99 -2.54 8.14
N ASP A 174 -46.99 -3.25 7.01
CA ASP A 174 -46.17 -4.43 6.76
C ASP A 174 -45.72 -4.45 5.29
N LEU A 175 -44.72 -5.28 4.99
CA LEU A 175 -44.23 -5.55 3.63
C LEU A 175 -44.14 -7.07 3.40
N VAL A 176 -45.24 -7.78 3.68
CA VAL A 176 -45.30 -9.25 3.57
C VAL A 176 -45.33 -9.72 2.11
N GLU A 177 -46.12 -9.06 1.26
CA GLU A 177 -46.18 -9.36 -0.18
C GLU A 177 -44.93 -8.82 -0.90
N TRP A 178 -44.08 -9.72 -1.41
CA TRP A 178 -42.79 -9.35 -1.99
C TRP A 178 -42.36 -10.25 -3.17
N PRO A 179 -41.82 -9.69 -4.28
CA PRO A 179 -41.87 -8.27 -4.61
C PRO A 179 -43.33 -7.80 -4.76
N PRO A 180 -43.63 -6.51 -4.55
CA PRO A 180 -45.00 -6.02 -4.59
C PRO A 180 -45.70 -6.34 -5.92
N PRO A 181 -46.99 -6.71 -5.91
CA PRO A 181 -47.72 -7.01 -7.14
C PRO A 181 -47.68 -5.85 -8.15
N GLY A 182 -47.24 -6.14 -9.38
CA GLY A 182 -47.13 -5.13 -10.45
C GLY A 182 -45.87 -4.27 -10.40
N ALA A 183 -44.88 -4.61 -9.57
CA ALA A 183 -43.59 -3.93 -9.54
C ALA A 183 -42.69 -4.36 -10.71
N HIS A 184 -41.97 -3.39 -11.29
CA HIS A 184 -40.96 -3.62 -12.31
C HIS A 184 -39.58 -3.63 -11.67
N GLU A 185 -38.79 -4.66 -11.94
CA GLU A 185 -37.41 -4.77 -11.45
C GLU A 185 -36.52 -3.69 -12.08
N ILE A 186 -35.64 -3.14 -11.26
CA ILE A 186 -34.60 -2.18 -11.65
C ILE A 186 -33.26 -2.91 -11.59
N ASP A 187 -32.45 -2.76 -12.64
CA ASP A 187 -31.08 -3.26 -12.65
C ASP A 187 -30.24 -2.50 -11.61
N VAL A 188 -29.71 -3.23 -10.64
CA VAL A 188 -28.88 -2.72 -9.55
C VAL A 188 -27.39 -3.00 -9.76
N GLU A 189 -27.00 -3.83 -10.74
CA GLU A 189 -25.58 -4.20 -10.95
C GLU A 189 -24.73 -2.98 -11.34
N ALA A 190 -25.26 -2.10 -12.20
CA ALA A 190 -24.59 -0.86 -12.61
C ALA A 190 -24.82 0.33 -11.65
N ARG A 191 -25.56 0.12 -10.55
CA ARG A 191 -25.97 1.23 -9.66
C ARG A 191 -24.79 1.82 -8.91
N TYR A 192 -23.90 0.97 -8.40
CA TYR A 192 -22.71 1.44 -7.68
C TYR A 192 -21.70 2.12 -8.60
N ASP A 193 -21.63 1.73 -9.87
CA ASP A 193 -20.85 2.44 -10.88
C ASP A 193 -21.40 3.87 -11.10
N THR A 194 -22.73 4.00 -11.21
CA THR A 194 -23.37 5.33 -11.36
C THR A 194 -23.20 6.19 -10.11
N LEU A 195 -23.23 5.58 -8.92
CA LEU A 195 -22.96 6.29 -7.66
C LEU A 195 -21.49 6.72 -7.59
N ALA A 196 -20.54 5.88 -8.02
CA ALA A 196 -19.13 6.25 -8.12
C ALA A 196 -18.89 7.42 -9.09
N GLU A 197 -19.56 7.43 -10.25
CA GLU A 197 -19.52 8.56 -11.19
C GLU A 197 -20.08 9.86 -10.57
N ALA A 198 -21.11 9.75 -9.72
CA ALA A 198 -21.64 10.86 -8.94
C ALA A 198 -20.79 11.19 -7.69
N GLY A 199 -19.63 10.56 -7.51
CA GLY A 199 -18.68 10.85 -6.45
C GLY A 199 -18.93 10.12 -5.12
N TYR A 200 -19.74 9.05 -5.10
CA TYR A 200 -19.86 8.19 -3.93
C TYR A 200 -18.88 7.02 -4.02
N ASP A 201 -17.88 7.01 -3.15
CA ASP A 201 -16.86 5.98 -3.06
C ASP A 201 -17.25 4.96 -1.99
N TYR A 202 -18.32 4.20 -2.25
CA TYR A 202 -18.79 3.17 -1.32
C TYR A 202 -18.00 1.87 -1.46
N GLY A 203 -17.35 1.44 -0.38
CA GLY A 203 -16.73 0.12 -0.25
C GLY A 203 -17.72 -0.96 0.19
N PRO A 204 -17.27 -2.21 0.34
CA PRO A 204 -18.12 -3.38 0.58
C PRO A 204 -19.12 -3.20 1.74
N ALA A 205 -18.71 -2.56 2.84
CA ALA A 205 -19.58 -2.35 4.00
C ALA A 205 -20.88 -1.58 3.68
N PHE A 206 -20.85 -0.68 2.69
CA PHE A 206 -21.98 0.17 2.29
C PHE A 206 -22.67 -0.30 1.01
N GLN A 207 -22.17 -1.36 0.36
CA GLN A 207 -22.78 -1.90 -0.87
C GLN A 207 -23.91 -2.90 -0.58
N GLY A 208 -24.84 -2.53 0.32
CA GLY A 208 -25.88 -3.43 0.82
C GLY A 208 -27.14 -3.56 -0.06
N LEU A 209 -27.29 -2.79 -1.14
CA LEU A 209 -28.48 -2.84 -2.00
C LEU A 209 -28.46 -4.10 -2.88
N ARG A 210 -29.40 -5.02 -2.65
CA ARG A 210 -29.43 -6.33 -3.32
C ARG A 210 -30.35 -6.39 -4.52
N ALA A 211 -31.52 -5.76 -4.41
CA ALA A 211 -32.51 -5.71 -5.47
C ALA A 211 -33.41 -4.51 -5.28
N ALA A 212 -33.93 -3.97 -6.38
CA ALA A 212 -34.86 -2.86 -6.35
C ALA A 212 -35.99 -3.05 -7.37
N TRP A 213 -37.19 -2.59 -7.01
CA TRP A 213 -38.36 -2.58 -7.88
C TRP A 213 -39.06 -1.23 -7.82
N ARG A 214 -39.80 -0.90 -8.87
CA ARG A 214 -40.62 0.31 -8.94
C ARG A 214 -42.07 -0.02 -9.24
N THR A 215 -42.96 0.60 -8.47
CA THR A 215 -44.42 0.59 -8.73
C THR A 215 -44.91 2.03 -8.72
N GLY A 216 -45.21 2.58 -9.89
CA GLY A 216 -45.60 3.98 -10.01
C GLY A 216 -44.50 4.94 -9.53
N ARG A 217 -44.75 5.61 -8.40
CA ARG A 217 -43.80 6.57 -7.76
C ARG A 217 -43.09 6.01 -6.53
N ASP A 218 -43.35 4.75 -6.18
CA ASP A 218 -42.70 4.09 -5.05
C ASP A 218 -41.55 3.22 -5.54
N VAL A 219 -40.46 3.23 -4.77
CA VAL A 219 -39.32 2.34 -4.95
C VAL A 219 -39.28 1.38 -3.77
N TYR A 220 -39.10 0.11 -4.09
CA TYR A 220 -38.97 -0.97 -3.15
C TYR A 220 -37.56 -1.52 -3.26
N ALA A 221 -36.91 -1.79 -2.13
CA ALA A 221 -35.55 -2.30 -2.13
C ALA A 221 -35.37 -3.44 -1.11
N GLU A 222 -34.61 -4.45 -1.48
CA GLU A 222 -34.00 -5.38 -0.54
C GLU A 222 -32.59 -4.93 -0.24
N VAL A 223 -32.30 -4.82 1.05
CA VAL A 223 -31.02 -4.33 1.56
C VAL A 223 -30.55 -5.30 2.62
N SER A 224 -29.28 -5.68 2.57
CA SER A 224 -28.69 -6.52 3.61
C SER A 224 -27.42 -5.86 4.14
N LEU A 225 -27.25 -5.90 5.45
CA LEU A 225 -25.98 -5.61 6.08
C LEU A 225 -24.97 -6.66 5.59
N PRO A 226 -23.78 -6.24 5.14
CA PRO A 226 -22.68 -7.17 4.91
C PRO A 226 -22.43 -7.92 6.19
N ALA A 227 -22.39 -9.22 6.04
CA ALA A 227 -22.73 -10.07 7.15
C ALA A 227 -21.56 -10.04 8.20
N GLU A 228 -20.40 -9.57 7.74
CA GLU A 228 -19.22 -9.09 8.46
C GLU A 228 -19.46 -8.06 9.56
N LEU A 229 -20.57 -7.34 9.52
CA LEU A 229 -20.86 -6.28 10.46
C LEU A 229 -21.86 -6.76 11.51
N ASP A 230 -21.54 -6.52 12.77
CA ASP A 230 -22.37 -6.92 13.90
C ASP A 230 -23.67 -6.09 13.93
N ALA A 231 -24.78 -6.69 13.49
CA ALA A 231 -26.10 -6.08 13.56
C ALA A 231 -26.63 -5.99 15.01
N ALA A 232 -26.29 -6.94 15.87
CA ALA A 232 -26.90 -7.12 17.19
C ALA A 232 -26.44 -6.07 18.22
N SER A 233 -25.24 -5.52 18.05
CA SER A 233 -24.73 -4.45 18.92
C SER A 233 -25.29 -3.05 18.59
N PHE A 234 -26.03 -2.90 17.50
CA PHE A 234 -26.73 -1.67 17.13
C PHE A 234 -28.24 -1.89 17.19
N GLY A 235 -29.01 -0.83 17.42
CA GLY A 235 -30.44 -0.91 17.23
C GLY A 235 -30.80 -1.10 15.76
N LEU A 236 -30.16 -0.35 14.86
CA LEU A 236 -30.06 -0.69 13.44
C LEU A 236 -28.68 -0.25 12.94
N HIS A 237 -27.93 -1.16 12.31
CA HIS A 237 -26.56 -0.85 11.91
C HIS A 237 -26.54 0.33 10.89
N PRO A 238 -25.68 1.35 11.06
CA PRO A 238 -25.66 2.52 10.18
C PRO A 238 -25.50 2.20 8.70
N ALA A 239 -24.65 1.22 8.37
CA ALA A 239 -24.39 0.83 6.99
C ALA A 239 -25.61 0.21 6.27
N VAL A 240 -26.41 -0.65 6.92
CA VAL A 240 -27.61 -1.23 6.30
C VAL A 240 -28.70 -0.18 6.13
N LEU A 241 -28.82 0.74 7.10
CA LEU A 241 -29.75 1.85 6.97
C LEU A 241 -29.30 2.83 5.87
N ASP A 242 -28.00 3.02 5.68
CA ASP A 242 -27.47 3.91 4.63
C ASP A 242 -27.71 3.31 3.23
N ALA A 243 -27.45 2.02 3.07
CA ALA A 243 -27.73 1.29 1.83
C ALA A 243 -29.23 1.36 1.43
N ALA A 244 -30.14 1.43 2.40
CA ALA A 244 -31.57 1.69 2.13
C ALA A 244 -31.82 3.05 1.47
N LEU A 245 -30.98 4.04 1.71
CA LEU A 245 -31.07 5.36 1.10
C LEU A 245 -30.44 5.42 -0.30
N HIS A 246 -29.64 4.43 -0.71
CA HIS A 246 -29.02 4.41 -2.05
C HIS A 246 -30.06 4.29 -3.17
N ALA A 247 -31.20 3.68 -2.84
CA ALA A 247 -32.39 3.59 -3.70
C ALA A 247 -33.14 4.93 -3.83
N VAL A 248 -32.84 5.96 -3.03
CA VAL A 248 -33.46 7.30 -3.17
C VAL A 248 -33.07 7.98 -4.48
N GLY A 249 -31.85 7.76 -4.97
CA GLY A 249 -31.47 8.27 -6.29
C GLY A 249 -32.25 7.61 -7.44
N LEU A 250 -32.95 6.49 -7.19
CA LEU A 250 -33.90 5.91 -8.14
C LEU A 250 -35.25 6.63 -8.13
N LEU A 251 -35.52 7.57 -7.22
CA LEU A 251 -36.73 8.42 -7.23
C LEU A 251 -36.50 9.78 -7.90
N ARG A 252 -35.25 10.08 -8.26
CA ARG A 252 -34.78 11.38 -8.75
C ARG A 252 -34.35 11.27 -10.21
N GLU A 253 -34.50 12.36 -10.96
CA GLU A 253 -34.08 12.46 -12.38
C GLU A 253 -32.76 13.24 -12.53
N ASP A 254 -32.27 13.86 -11.45
CA ASP A 254 -31.10 14.71 -11.37
C ASP A 254 -29.87 13.96 -10.83
N GLY A 255 -28.79 13.92 -11.62
CA GLY A 255 -27.57 13.12 -11.36
C GLY A 255 -26.56 13.76 -10.41
N GLY A 256 -26.98 14.61 -9.47
CA GLY A 256 -26.10 15.25 -8.50
C GLY A 256 -25.88 14.42 -7.23
N THR A 257 -24.75 14.63 -6.56
CA THR A 257 -24.46 14.06 -5.23
C THR A 257 -25.38 14.69 -4.19
N VAL A 258 -26.22 13.89 -3.55
CA VAL A 258 -27.10 14.29 -2.45
C VAL A 258 -26.82 13.49 -1.17
N LEU A 259 -26.90 14.14 -0.01
CA LEU A 259 -26.75 13.49 1.28
C LEU A 259 -28.00 13.72 2.16
N PRO A 260 -28.29 12.81 3.11
CA PRO A 260 -29.31 13.05 4.12
C PRO A 260 -28.98 14.34 4.89
N PHE A 261 -29.95 15.24 5.01
CA PHE A 261 -29.81 16.50 5.75
C PHE A 261 -30.64 16.49 7.03
N SER A 262 -31.89 16.02 6.95
CA SER A 262 -32.77 15.95 8.12
C SER A 262 -33.69 14.74 8.09
N TRP A 263 -34.03 14.24 9.29
CA TRP A 263 -34.97 13.15 9.52
C TRP A 263 -36.09 13.64 10.44
N SER A 264 -37.33 13.28 10.13
CA SER A 264 -38.49 13.67 10.93
C SER A 264 -39.41 12.49 11.19
N GLY A 265 -39.91 12.40 12.42
CA GLY A 265 -40.83 11.35 12.87
C GLY A 265 -40.27 9.95 12.65
N VAL A 266 -39.10 9.66 13.24
CA VAL A 266 -38.48 8.33 13.16
C VAL A 266 -38.83 7.50 14.38
N THR A 267 -39.39 6.31 14.14
CA THR A 267 -39.70 5.32 15.18
C THR A 267 -39.06 3.98 14.82
N ARG A 268 -38.37 3.36 15.77
CA ARG A 268 -37.81 2.00 15.65
C ARG A 268 -38.65 1.03 16.46
N TYR A 269 -39.10 -0.04 15.81
CA TYR A 269 -40.01 -1.04 16.39
C TYR A 269 -39.28 -2.35 16.75
N THR A 270 -38.25 -2.70 15.98
CA THR A 270 -37.44 -3.92 16.18
C THR A 270 -35.96 -3.53 16.10
N GLU A 271 -35.13 -4.18 16.91
CA GLU A 271 -33.67 -3.95 16.96
C GLU A 271 -32.91 -5.12 16.32
N GLY A 272 -31.70 -4.85 15.83
CA GLY A 272 -30.75 -5.88 15.37
C GLY A 272 -31.11 -6.52 14.03
N ALA A 273 -31.92 -5.86 13.20
CA ALA A 273 -32.23 -6.36 11.85
C ALA A 273 -31.02 -6.19 10.91
N ASP A 274 -30.65 -7.28 10.24
CA ASP A 274 -29.55 -7.37 9.28
C ASP A 274 -30.03 -7.37 7.82
N ALA A 275 -31.24 -7.85 7.56
CA ALA A 275 -31.88 -7.82 6.25
C ALA A 275 -33.18 -7.01 6.30
N LEU A 276 -33.29 -6.05 5.38
CA LEU A 276 -34.37 -5.08 5.31
C LEU A 276 -35.12 -5.16 3.98
N ARG A 277 -36.46 -5.11 4.07
CA ARG A 277 -37.31 -4.69 2.95
C ARG A 277 -37.70 -3.25 3.17
N VAL A 278 -37.49 -2.44 2.14
CA VAL A 278 -37.64 -1.00 2.21
C VAL A 278 -38.68 -0.55 1.19
N ARG A 279 -39.59 0.33 1.61
CA ARG A 279 -40.45 1.11 0.72
C ARG A 279 -40.11 2.58 0.87
N LEU A 280 -39.76 3.20 -0.24
CA LEU A 280 -39.49 4.62 -0.41
C LEU A 280 -40.61 5.26 -1.22
N SER A 281 -41.23 6.31 -0.68
CA SER A 281 -42.25 7.10 -1.38
C SER A 281 -41.83 8.56 -1.42
N ALA A 282 -41.86 9.17 -2.61
CA ALA A 282 -41.52 10.58 -2.76
C ALA A 282 -42.51 11.49 -1.98
N ARG A 283 -41.97 12.49 -1.29
CA ARG A 283 -42.69 13.51 -0.51
C ARG A 283 -42.10 14.89 -0.80
N GLY A 284 -42.70 15.61 -1.74
CA GLY A 284 -42.14 16.88 -2.24
C GLY A 284 -40.98 16.66 -3.21
N GLU A 285 -40.17 17.69 -3.46
CA GLU A 285 -39.02 17.63 -4.39
C GLU A 285 -37.79 16.93 -3.77
N ASP A 286 -37.56 17.14 -2.48
CA ASP A 286 -36.33 16.68 -1.80
C ASP A 286 -36.58 15.71 -0.62
N GLY A 287 -37.83 15.33 -0.36
CA GLY A 287 -38.21 14.48 0.76
C GLY A 287 -38.61 13.07 0.33
N VAL A 288 -38.30 12.08 1.18
CA VAL A 288 -38.79 10.70 1.04
C VAL A 288 -39.42 10.19 2.33
N VAL A 289 -40.51 9.45 2.23
CA VAL A 289 -41.06 8.64 3.34
C VAL A 289 -40.35 7.30 3.31
N LEU A 290 -39.87 6.85 4.47
CA LEU A 290 -39.17 5.58 4.62
C LEU A 290 -40.02 4.62 5.47
N ARG A 291 -40.25 3.41 4.96
CA ARG A 291 -40.84 2.29 5.69
C ARG A 291 -39.93 1.09 5.55
N VAL A 292 -39.48 0.55 6.67
CA VAL A 292 -38.49 -0.53 6.76
C VAL A 292 -39.08 -1.67 7.55
N THR A 293 -39.03 -2.87 6.98
CA THR A 293 -39.38 -4.12 7.66
C THR A 293 -38.20 -5.09 7.58
N ASP A 294 -38.25 -6.15 8.37
CA ASP A 294 -37.36 -7.30 8.18
C ASP A 294 -37.75 -8.10 6.92
N SER A 295 -37.01 -9.17 6.65
CA SER A 295 -37.29 -10.09 5.53
C SER A 295 -38.64 -10.81 5.64
N ALA A 296 -39.24 -10.89 6.83
CA ALA A 296 -40.56 -11.46 7.06
C ALA A 296 -41.70 -10.44 6.87
N GLY A 297 -41.36 -9.16 6.62
CA GLY A 297 -42.33 -8.08 6.44
C GLY A 297 -42.75 -7.40 7.75
N LYS A 298 -42.10 -7.71 8.88
CA LYS A 298 -42.41 -7.12 10.19
C LYS A 298 -41.71 -5.75 10.35
N PRO A 299 -42.39 -4.71 10.84
CA PRO A 299 -41.81 -3.38 11.04
C PRO A 299 -40.50 -3.36 11.84
N VAL A 300 -39.51 -2.67 11.29
CA VAL A 300 -38.21 -2.41 11.90
C VAL A 300 -38.06 -0.92 12.20
N LEU A 301 -38.24 -0.07 11.19
CA LEU A 301 -38.09 1.38 11.32
C LEU A 301 -39.05 2.11 10.37
N SER A 302 -39.56 3.26 10.80
CA SER A 302 -40.29 4.17 9.93
C SER A 302 -39.76 5.59 10.07
N ALA A 303 -39.74 6.36 8.99
CA ALA A 303 -39.50 7.80 9.01
C ALA A 303 -40.58 8.52 8.20
N GLU A 304 -41.20 9.55 8.77
CA GLU A 304 -42.24 10.34 8.10
C GLU A 304 -41.66 11.23 6.99
N ALA A 305 -40.42 11.69 7.15
CA ALA A 305 -39.68 12.40 6.11
C ALA A 305 -38.16 12.25 6.33
N VAL A 306 -37.44 11.97 5.24
CA VAL A 306 -35.99 12.10 5.12
C VAL A 306 -35.72 13.10 4.01
N THR A 307 -35.11 14.23 4.34
CA THR A 307 -34.79 15.28 3.36
C THR A 307 -33.36 15.11 2.89
N MET A 308 -33.18 15.04 1.58
CA MET A 308 -31.88 14.99 0.91
C MET A 308 -31.48 16.40 0.45
N ARG A 309 -30.18 16.73 0.50
CA ARG A 309 -29.67 17.98 -0.06
C ARG A 309 -28.45 17.75 -0.95
N PRO A 310 -28.27 18.56 -2.00
CA PRO A 310 -27.04 18.55 -2.79
C PRO A 310 -25.83 18.77 -1.89
N PHE A 311 -24.82 17.92 -2.06
CA PHE A 311 -23.53 18.04 -1.41
C PHE A 311 -22.56 18.72 -2.39
N THR A 312 -22.14 19.94 -2.08
CA THR A 312 -21.04 20.59 -2.80
C THR A 312 -19.75 20.38 -2.01
N ALA A 313 -18.69 19.95 -2.69
CA ALA A 313 -17.39 19.65 -2.09
C ALA A 313 -16.61 20.88 -1.60
N ASP A 314 -17.29 21.93 -1.13
CA ASP A 314 -16.70 23.16 -0.58
C ASP A 314 -16.23 23.03 0.87
N LEU A 315 -16.32 21.83 1.46
CA LEU A 315 -15.66 21.51 2.74
C LEU A 315 -14.13 21.45 2.63
N THR A 316 -13.59 21.81 1.47
CA THR A 316 -12.20 21.56 1.06
C THR A 316 -11.39 22.85 0.96
N ALA A 317 -11.54 23.74 1.93
CA ALA A 317 -10.56 24.79 2.19
C ALA A 317 -9.13 24.25 2.49
N GLY A 318 -8.93 22.91 2.50
CA GLY A 318 -7.63 22.24 2.58
C GLY A 318 -7.17 21.49 1.31
N ARG A 319 -7.92 21.48 0.18
CA ARG A 319 -7.65 20.59 -0.98
C ARG A 319 -6.37 20.84 -1.78
N GLY A 320 -5.69 21.98 -1.60
CA GLY A 320 -4.35 22.13 -2.17
C GLY A 320 -3.31 21.16 -1.57
N THR A 321 -3.61 20.46 -0.45
CA THR A 321 -2.67 19.55 0.23
C THR A 321 -2.51 18.21 -0.47
N ASP A 322 -3.53 17.72 -1.17
CA ASP A 322 -3.53 16.36 -1.71
C ASP A 322 -2.67 16.16 -2.97
N SER A 323 -2.20 17.26 -3.58
CA SER A 323 -1.36 17.24 -4.78
C SER A 323 0.07 17.72 -4.52
N LEU A 324 0.46 17.90 -3.25
CA LEU A 324 1.82 18.27 -2.86
C LEU A 324 2.47 17.08 -2.13
N PHE A 325 3.60 16.62 -2.65
CA PHE A 325 4.32 15.47 -2.11
C PHE A 325 5.78 15.82 -1.81
N ARG A 326 6.46 14.99 -1.02
CA ARG A 326 7.91 15.08 -0.79
C ARG A 326 8.54 13.69 -0.85
N LEU A 327 9.82 13.64 -1.19
CA LEU A 327 10.60 12.41 -1.11
C LEU A 327 11.11 12.23 0.33
N GLU A 328 10.74 11.12 0.95
CA GLU A 328 11.16 10.75 2.29
C GLU A 328 12.10 9.55 2.26
N TRP A 329 13.20 9.63 2.99
CA TRP A 329 14.17 8.55 3.11
C TRP A 329 13.89 7.76 4.40
N ARG A 330 13.47 6.51 4.26
CA ARG A 330 13.09 5.64 5.38
C ARG A 330 14.07 4.48 5.54
N PRO A 331 14.27 3.93 6.75
CA PRO A 331 15.08 2.72 6.95
C PRO A 331 14.65 1.58 6.02
N ALA A 332 15.61 0.95 5.36
CA ALA A 332 15.37 -0.21 4.52
C ALA A 332 14.99 -1.43 5.38
N PRO A 333 14.11 -2.32 4.88
CA PRO A 333 13.85 -3.60 5.56
C PRO A 333 15.14 -4.41 5.69
N ALA A 334 15.35 -5.05 6.85
CA ALA A 334 16.53 -5.88 7.09
C ALA A 334 16.58 -7.05 6.10
N THR A 335 17.69 -7.18 5.37
CA THR A 335 17.94 -8.25 4.40
C THR A 335 19.28 -8.90 4.73
N ALA A 336 19.24 -10.16 5.19
CA ALA A 336 20.42 -10.92 5.64
C ALA A 336 21.03 -11.78 4.52
N ALA A 337 21.07 -11.27 3.29
CA ALA A 337 21.61 -12.00 2.14
C ALA A 337 23.05 -11.54 1.85
N ASP A 338 23.98 -12.49 1.77
CA ASP A 338 25.30 -12.25 1.20
C ASP A 338 25.13 -11.95 -0.30
N VAL A 339 25.61 -10.79 -0.75
CA VAL A 339 25.57 -10.39 -2.15
C VAL A 339 26.95 -10.58 -2.75
N ASP A 340 27.03 -11.31 -3.86
CA ASP A 340 28.25 -11.40 -4.66
C ASP A 340 28.48 -10.08 -5.39
N VAL A 341 29.37 -9.25 -4.84
CA VAL A 341 29.66 -7.91 -5.32
C VAL A 341 31.14 -7.75 -5.64
N CYS A 342 31.44 -7.13 -6.77
CA CYS A 342 32.78 -6.66 -7.10
C CYS A 342 32.77 -5.15 -7.34
N LEU A 343 33.60 -4.43 -6.58
CA LEU A 343 33.88 -3.01 -6.81
C LEU A 343 35.05 -2.88 -7.78
N VAL A 344 34.81 -2.22 -8.91
CA VAL A 344 35.81 -1.96 -9.95
C VAL A 344 35.89 -0.47 -10.26
N ALA A 345 37.05 -0.02 -10.74
CA ALA A 345 37.22 1.33 -11.26
C ALA A 345 36.74 1.44 -12.71
N ASP A 346 36.93 0.37 -13.49
CA ASP A 346 36.61 0.28 -14.91
C ASP A 346 35.90 -1.06 -15.20
N LEU A 347 34.96 -1.08 -16.15
CA LEU A 347 34.24 -2.30 -16.53
C LEU A 347 35.16 -3.36 -17.15
N ALA A 348 36.33 -2.97 -17.66
CA ALA A 348 37.37 -3.89 -18.14
C ALA A 348 37.98 -4.75 -17.03
N ASP A 349 37.94 -4.29 -15.77
CA ASP A 349 38.54 -4.98 -14.62
C ASP A 349 37.60 -6.03 -13.98
N VAL A 350 36.39 -6.19 -14.51
CA VAL A 350 35.40 -7.14 -13.98
C VAL A 350 35.85 -8.59 -14.19
N PRO A 351 35.89 -9.43 -13.15
CA PRO A 351 36.34 -10.81 -13.25
C PRO A 351 35.36 -11.72 -14.02
N ASP A 352 35.84 -12.87 -14.46
CA ASP A 352 35.05 -13.96 -15.07
C ASP A 352 35.04 -15.18 -14.12
N PRO A 353 33.88 -15.67 -13.65
CA PRO A 353 32.51 -15.24 -13.99
C PRO A 353 32.15 -13.86 -13.43
N VAL A 354 31.30 -13.14 -14.18
CA VAL A 354 30.79 -11.81 -13.78
C VAL A 354 29.94 -11.95 -12.50
N PRO A 355 30.26 -11.19 -11.43
CA PRO A 355 29.50 -11.21 -10.18
C PRO A 355 28.05 -10.78 -10.35
N GLN A 356 27.22 -11.10 -9.35
CA GLN A 356 25.80 -10.72 -9.35
C GLN A 356 25.62 -9.19 -9.42
N VAL A 357 26.46 -8.44 -8.69
CA VAL A 357 26.47 -6.97 -8.71
C VAL A 357 27.87 -6.46 -9.01
N VAL A 358 27.98 -5.56 -9.98
CA VAL A 358 29.23 -4.84 -10.28
C VAL A 358 29.04 -3.41 -9.79
N ALA A 359 29.85 -2.98 -8.84
CA ALA A 359 29.81 -1.63 -8.29
C ALA A 359 30.86 -0.76 -8.96
N VAL A 360 30.46 0.43 -9.43
CA VAL A 360 31.35 1.42 -10.04
C VAL A 360 31.06 2.77 -9.42
N ARG A 361 32.12 3.47 -9.00
CA ARG A 361 32.00 4.76 -8.31
C ARG A 361 32.18 5.92 -9.26
N CYS A 362 31.35 6.96 -9.10
CA CYS A 362 31.50 8.21 -9.83
C CYS A 362 32.87 8.84 -9.54
N PRO A 363 33.71 9.09 -10.57
CA PRO A 363 35.08 9.57 -10.37
C PRO A 363 35.15 11.08 -10.11
N VAL A 364 34.05 11.82 -10.24
CA VAL A 364 34.02 13.28 -10.09
C VAL A 364 33.90 13.65 -8.61
N ALA A 365 34.94 14.21 -8.01
CA ALA A 365 34.94 14.55 -6.58
C ALA A 365 34.31 15.93 -6.32
N PRO A 366 33.71 16.18 -5.14
CA PRO A 366 33.20 17.51 -4.76
C PRO A 366 34.28 18.62 -4.81
N GLN A 367 35.52 18.23 -4.48
CA GLN A 367 36.69 19.11 -4.41
C GLN A 367 37.22 19.53 -5.79
N ASP A 368 36.72 18.93 -6.87
CA ASP A 368 37.09 19.29 -8.24
C ASP A 368 36.48 20.63 -8.68
N SER A 369 35.60 21.24 -7.88
CA SER A 369 35.07 22.58 -8.17
C SER A 369 35.98 23.66 -7.61
N ASP A 370 36.27 24.68 -8.41
CA ASP A 370 37.00 25.88 -8.00
C ASP A 370 36.19 26.82 -7.09
N GLY A 371 35.03 26.34 -6.59
CA GLY A 371 34.07 27.12 -5.82
C GLY A 371 33.18 28.05 -6.65
N THR A 372 33.33 28.07 -7.98
CA THR A 372 32.48 28.87 -8.87
C THR A 372 31.26 28.09 -9.36
N GLY A 373 30.22 28.80 -9.81
CA GLY A 373 29.07 28.20 -10.47
C GLY A 373 29.46 27.52 -11.78
N ALA A 374 30.44 28.07 -12.51
CA ALA A 374 30.97 27.46 -13.73
C ALA A 374 31.65 26.11 -13.45
N GLY A 375 32.51 26.03 -12.43
CA GLY A 375 33.15 24.77 -12.02
C GLY A 375 32.15 23.72 -11.52
N LEU A 376 31.10 24.16 -10.81
CA LEU A 376 30.00 23.27 -10.41
C LEU A 376 29.25 22.70 -11.62
N ALA A 377 28.94 23.55 -12.60
CA ALA A 377 28.26 23.13 -13.82
C ALA A 377 29.12 22.15 -14.61
N GLU A 378 30.40 22.45 -14.82
CA GLU A 378 31.36 21.56 -15.49
C GLU A 378 31.42 20.18 -14.84
N ASN A 379 31.48 20.11 -13.51
CA ASN A 379 31.47 18.82 -12.80
C ASN A 379 30.13 18.08 -12.92
N ALA A 380 29.01 18.79 -13.01
CA ALA A 380 27.71 18.16 -13.26
C ALA A 380 27.65 17.57 -14.68
N HIS A 381 28.17 18.28 -15.70
CA HIS A 381 28.30 17.76 -17.07
C HIS A 381 29.21 16.54 -17.13
N ARG A 382 30.38 16.59 -16.47
CA ARG A 382 31.31 15.45 -16.37
C ARG A 382 30.65 14.24 -15.71
N SER A 383 29.92 14.44 -14.62
CA SER A 383 29.22 13.36 -13.89
C SER A 383 28.13 12.71 -14.74
N ALA A 384 27.32 13.53 -15.43
CA ALA A 384 26.26 13.03 -16.30
C ALA A 384 26.82 12.32 -17.55
N GLY A 385 27.86 12.88 -18.17
CA GLY A 385 28.54 12.29 -19.32
C GLY A 385 29.16 10.94 -18.98
N TRP A 386 29.86 10.86 -17.85
CA TRP A 386 30.41 9.61 -17.32
C TRP A 386 29.31 8.55 -17.09
N ALA A 387 28.20 8.93 -16.46
CA ALA A 387 27.10 8.00 -16.22
C ALA A 387 26.46 7.51 -17.53
N LEU A 388 26.36 8.37 -18.54
CA LEU A 388 25.87 7.99 -19.88
C LEU A 388 26.80 6.96 -20.54
N GLU A 389 28.10 7.23 -20.56
CA GLU A 389 29.12 6.34 -21.14
C GLU A 389 29.12 4.99 -20.43
N LEU A 390 29.13 4.98 -19.09
CA LEU A 390 29.09 3.77 -18.29
C LEU A 390 27.84 2.91 -18.57
N VAL A 391 26.67 3.54 -18.67
CA VAL A 391 25.41 2.84 -18.99
C VAL A 391 25.46 2.25 -20.40
N GLN A 392 25.96 3.01 -21.38
CA GLN A 392 26.04 2.56 -22.76
C GLN A 392 27.01 1.40 -22.92
N GLU A 393 28.18 1.46 -22.28
CA GLU A 393 29.16 0.38 -22.26
C GLU A 393 28.59 -0.89 -21.60
N TRP A 394 27.96 -0.73 -20.42
CA TRP A 394 27.31 -1.84 -19.71
C TRP A 394 26.20 -2.53 -20.51
N LEU A 395 25.44 -1.75 -21.29
CA LEU A 395 24.36 -2.28 -22.13
C LEU A 395 24.87 -2.92 -23.42
N ALA A 396 26.00 -2.45 -23.95
CA ALA A 396 26.60 -2.96 -25.17
C ALA A 396 27.30 -4.33 -24.98
N ASP A 397 27.84 -4.59 -23.79
CA ASP A 397 28.56 -5.84 -23.51
C ASP A 397 27.63 -6.96 -23.01
N ALA A 398 27.55 -8.03 -23.79
CA ALA A 398 26.69 -9.19 -23.50
C ALA A 398 27.10 -9.96 -22.23
N ARG A 399 28.35 -9.84 -21.76
CA ARG A 399 28.84 -10.46 -20.52
C ARG A 399 28.02 -10.00 -19.30
N PHE A 400 27.51 -8.77 -19.33
CA PHE A 400 26.79 -8.15 -18.23
C PHE A 400 25.27 -8.38 -18.24
N ALA A 401 24.73 -9.15 -19.21
CA ALA A 401 23.30 -9.36 -19.35
C ALA A 401 22.63 -10.04 -18.12
N GLY A 402 23.41 -10.81 -17.35
CA GLY A 402 22.95 -11.50 -16.14
C GLY A 402 23.02 -10.68 -14.85
N SER A 403 23.83 -9.61 -14.84
CA SER A 403 24.25 -8.90 -13.64
C SER A 403 23.60 -7.53 -13.50
N ARG A 404 23.76 -6.91 -12.33
CA ARG A 404 23.27 -5.56 -12.02
C ARG A 404 24.44 -4.59 -11.83
N LEU A 405 24.40 -3.44 -12.49
CA LEU A 405 25.36 -2.35 -12.28
C LEU A 405 24.88 -1.50 -11.10
N LEU A 406 25.70 -1.40 -10.07
CA LEU A 406 25.50 -0.51 -8.94
C LEU A 406 26.38 0.74 -9.12
N VAL A 407 25.74 1.90 -9.27
CA VAL A 407 26.44 3.18 -9.40
C VAL A 407 26.55 3.83 -8.02
N LEU A 408 27.79 4.06 -7.58
CA LEU A 408 28.09 4.66 -6.28
C LEU A 408 28.32 6.15 -6.42
N THR A 409 27.62 6.93 -5.59
CA THR A 409 27.77 8.39 -5.47
C THR A 409 28.10 8.80 -4.03
N ASP A 410 28.65 10.00 -3.88
CA ASP A 410 29.02 10.58 -2.60
C ASP A 410 28.26 11.90 -2.38
N GLY A 411 27.32 11.90 -1.43
CA GLY A 411 26.52 13.07 -1.04
C GLY A 411 25.57 13.60 -2.12
N ALA A 412 25.23 12.80 -3.13
CA ALA A 412 24.41 13.19 -4.29
C ALA A 412 22.91 13.06 -4.04
N ALA A 413 22.51 12.17 -3.13
CA ALA A 413 21.12 11.93 -2.76
C ALA A 413 21.00 11.40 -1.34
N GLY A 414 19.89 11.68 -0.66
CA GLY A 414 19.66 11.26 0.72
C GLY A 414 18.86 12.31 1.49
N PRO A 415 18.72 12.14 2.82
CA PRO A 415 18.18 13.18 3.70
C PRO A 415 18.98 14.49 3.61
N GLU A 416 20.30 14.35 3.44
CA GLU A 416 21.23 15.46 3.27
C GLU A 416 21.94 15.31 1.91
N VAL A 417 21.85 16.37 1.10
CA VAL A 417 22.43 16.43 -0.25
C VAL A 417 23.47 17.56 -0.28
N MET A 418 24.72 17.17 -0.52
CA MET A 418 25.88 18.06 -0.47
C MET A 418 26.56 18.23 -1.83
N ASN A 419 26.32 17.30 -2.77
CA ASN A 419 26.99 17.24 -4.06
C ASN A 419 25.99 17.28 -5.24
N PRO A 420 25.53 18.49 -5.64
CA PRO A 420 24.64 18.64 -6.79
C PRO A 420 25.23 18.11 -8.11
N ALA A 421 26.55 18.16 -8.28
CA ALA A 421 27.19 17.69 -9.52
C ALA A 421 26.94 16.20 -9.76
N GLN A 422 27.14 15.35 -8.74
CA GLN A 422 26.86 13.92 -8.85
C GLN A 422 25.35 13.59 -8.84
N ALA A 423 24.48 14.53 -8.43
CA ALA A 423 23.04 14.33 -8.46
C ALA A 423 22.50 14.13 -9.89
N THR A 424 23.21 14.64 -10.92
CA THR A 424 22.87 14.38 -12.33
C THR A 424 22.92 12.89 -12.69
N VAL A 425 23.81 12.12 -12.05
CA VAL A 425 23.91 10.66 -12.21
C VAL A 425 22.60 9.98 -11.79
N TRP A 426 22.01 10.43 -10.69
CA TRP A 426 20.76 9.87 -10.18
C TRP A 426 19.61 10.05 -11.17
N GLY A 427 19.46 11.23 -11.75
CA GLY A 427 18.43 11.48 -12.77
C GLY A 427 18.60 10.60 -14.01
N LEU A 428 19.84 10.48 -14.51
CA LEU A 428 20.17 9.64 -15.68
C LEU A 428 19.89 8.16 -15.41
N ILE A 429 20.38 7.64 -14.29
CA ILE A 429 20.23 6.22 -13.93
C ILE A 429 18.77 5.89 -13.60
N ARG A 430 17.98 6.79 -13.00
CA ARG A 430 16.53 6.58 -12.80
C ARG A 430 15.79 6.39 -14.12
N ALA A 431 16.11 7.18 -15.14
CA ALA A 431 15.54 6.99 -16.48
C ALA A 431 16.00 5.64 -17.08
N ALA A 432 17.30 5.30 -16.94
CA ALA A 432 17.83 4.02 -17.39
C ALA A 432 17.20 2.81 -16.66
N GLN A 433 16.84 2.93 -15.38
CA GLN A 433 16.11 1.91 -14.61
C GLN A 433 14.72 1.67 -15.19
N SER A 434 14.03 2.73 -15.61
CA SER A 434 12.73 2.63 -16.28
C SER A 434 12.84 2.04 -17.69
N GLU A 435 13.91 2.34 -18.42
CA GLU A 435 14.19 1.77 -19.75
C GLU A 435 14.68 0.32 -19.69
N HIS A 436 15.40 -0.06 -18.63
CA HIS A 436 16.00 -1.37 -18.44
C HIS A 436 15.82 -1.85 -16.99
N PRO A 437 14.61 -2.33 -16.63
CA PRO A 437 14.32 -2.82 -15.28
C PRO A 437 15.33 -3.89 -14.83
N ASP A 438 15.66 -3.88 -13.53
CA ASP A 438 16.60 -4.78 -12.85
C ASP A 438 18.08 -4.70 -13.25
N ARG A 439 18.46 -3.89 -14.25
CA ARG A 439 19.86 -3.77 -14.72
C ARG A 439 20.71 -2.80 -13.91
N PHE A 440 20.09 -1.85 -13.21
CA PHE A 440 20.79 -0.74 -12.53
C PHE A 440 20.30 -0.54 -11.10
N ALA A 441 21.22 -0.21 -10.20
CA ALA A 441 20.94 0.26 -8.85
C ALA A 441 21.80 1.50 -8.52
N LEU A 442 21.33 2.32 -7.58
CA LEU A 442 22.02 3.51 -7.08
C LEU A 442 22.28 3.34 -5.58
N LEU A 443 23.48 3.69 -5.13
CA LEU A 443 23.83 3.77 -3.73
C LEU A 443 24.61 5.05 -3.46
N ASP A 444 24.04 5.93 -2.63
CA ASP A 444 24.74 7.11 -2.13
C ASP A 444 25.36 6.84 -0.76
N SER A 445 26.55 7.37 -0.50
CA SER A 445 27.23 7.31 0.81
C SER A 445 27.69 8.71 1.24
N ASP A 446 27.96 8.88 2.54
CA ASP A 446 28.69 10.06 3.03
C ASP A 446 30.21 9.81 3.02
N GLU A 447 31.03 10.86 3.02
CA GLU A 447 32.50 10.75 2.95
C GLU A 447 33.10 10.04 4.18
N GLU A 448 32.42 10.09 5.33
CA GLU A 448 32.88 9.52 6.60
C GLU A 448 32.59 8.01 6.71
N HIS A 449 31.55 7.53 6.03
CA HIS A 449 31.09 6.14 5.99
C HIS A 449 31.03 5.63 4.55
N ARG A 450 32.10 5.87 3.76
CA ARG A 450 32.24 5.24 2.44
C ARG A 450 31.96 3.75 2.59
N ALA A 451 30.91 3.28 1.93
CA ALA A 451 30.49 1.90 2.07
C ALA A 451 31.57 0.97 1.49
N ASP A 452 32.41 0.39 2.36
CA ASP A 452 33.34 -0.70 2.01
C ASP A 452 32.58 -2.00 1.71
N THR A 453 31.31 -2.07 2.11
CA THR A 453 30.40 -3.20 1.91
C THR A 453 29.08 -2.73 1.32
N VAL A 454 28.63 -3.36 0.24
CA VAL A 454 27.34 -3.08 -0.39
C VAL A 454 26.19 -3.73 0.39
N PRO A 455 25.14 -2.99 0.77
CA PRO A 455 24.02 -3.56 1.51
C PRO A 455 23.23 -4.62 0.72
N GLY A 456 22.77 -5.68 1.40
CA GLY A 456 21.90 -6.72 0.83
C GLY A 456 20.61 -6.19 0.18
N ALA A 457 20.12 -5.06 0.67
CA ALA A 457 18.94 -4.37 0.14
C ALA A 457 19.05 -4.01 -1.36
N VAL A 458 20.26 -3.94 -1.93
CA VAL A 458 20.49 -3.65 -3.37
C VAL A 458 19.83 -4.67 -4.30
N LEU A 459 19.52 -5.86 -3.79
CA LEU A 459 18.83 -6.90 -4.56
C LEU A 459 17.34 -6.59 -4.72
N THR A 460 16.72 -5.94 -3.73
CA THR A 460 15.28 -5.67 -3.68
C THR A 460 14.90 -4.22 -3.97
N GLU A 461 15.83 -3.29 -3.75
CA GLU A 461 15.60 -1.85 -3.86
C GLU A 461 16.58 -1.24 -4.87
N PRO A 462 16.09 -0.49 -5.87
CA PRO A 462 16.93 0.06 -6.93
C PRO A 462 17.66 1.36 -6.53
N GLN A 463 17.32 1.95 -5.38
CA GLN A 463 17.84 3.23 -4.91
C GLN A 463 18.06 3.17 -3.40
N LEU A 464 19.28 3.46 -2.96
CA LEU A 464 19.72 3.35 -1.58
C LEU A 464 20.56 4.57 -1.19
N ALA A 465 20.51 4.95 0.08
CA ALA A 465 21.49 5.85 0.69
C ALA A 465 21.97 5.24 2.02
N VAL A 466 23.25 5.37 2.32
CA VAL A 466 23.82 5.00 3.63
C VAL A 466 24.20 6.27 4.36
N ARG A 467 23.70 6.41 5.59
CA ARG A 467 24.02 7.51 6.51
C ARG A 467 24.26 6.96 7.89
N ALA A 468 25.42 7.24 8.48
CA ALA A 468 25.82 6.73 9.80
C ALA A 468 25.54 5.21 9.99
N GLY A 469 25.84 4.41 8.96
CA GLY A 469 25.63 2.95 8.96
C GLY A 469 24.18 2.48 8.76
N THR A 470 23.21 3.39 8.65
CA THR A 470 21.80 3.05 8.37
C THR A 470 21.54 3.08 6.87
N VAL A 471 20.96 2.00 6.35
CA VAL A 471 20.53 1.91 4.95
C VAL A 471 19.13 2.52 4.83
N LEU A 472 18.98 3.50 3.94
CA LEU A 472 17.76 4.25 3.69
C LEU A 472 17.28 4.04 2.26
N VAL A 473 15.96 4.05 2.06
CA VAL A 473 15.29 3.95 0.76
C VAL A 473 14.33 5.13 0.55
N PRO A 474 14.22 5.67 -0.67
CA PRO A 474 13.33 6.79 -0.96
C PRO A 474 11.88 6.32 -1.15
N ARG A 475 10.94 7.08 -0.60
CA ARG A 475 9.49 6.89 -0.73
C ARG A 475 8.80 8.24 -0.93
N LEU A 476 7.89 8.34 -1.89
CA LEU A 476 7.09 9.54 -2.09
C LEU A 476 5.93 9.54 -1.09
N VAL A 477 5.80 10.62 -0.32
CA VAL A 477 4.78 10.76 0.72
C VAL A 477 4.02 12.06 0.53
N ARG A 478 2.76 12.10 0.95
CA ARG A 478 1.96 13.34 0.94
C ARG A 478 2.60 14.36 1.88
N HIS A 479 2.64 15.61 1.44
CA HIS A 479 3.19 16.71 2.22
C HIS A 479 2.07 17.48 2.92
N THR A 480 1.96 17.30 4.23
CA THR A 480 1.10 18.12 5.08
C THR A 480 1.91 19.32 5.58
N ALA A 481 1.52 20.52 5.15
CA ALA A 481 2.14 21.74 5.63
C ALA A 481 1.86 21.89 7.14
N VAL A 482 2.90 22.23 7.92
CA VAL A 482 2.73 22.58 9.34
C VAL A 482 2.16 24.00 9.39
N THR A 483 0.96 24.15 9.94
CA THR A 483 0.17 25.40 9.96
C THR A 483 0.72 26.52 10.86
N ASP A 484 1.92 26.36 11.43
CA ASP A 484 2.51 27.27 12.41
C ASP A 484 3.57 28.25 11.87
N LEU A 485 3.70 28.42 10.54
CA LEU A 485 4.65 29.37 9.97
C LEU A 485 4.13 30.81 9.99
N VAL A 486 4.20 31.44 11.17
CA VAL A 486 4.23 32.89 11.31
C VAL A 486 5.61 33.38 10.85
N GLY A 487 5.76 33.72 9.56
CA GLY A 487 6.96 34.44 9.10
C GLY A 487 7.47 34.21 7.67
N ALA A 488 6.63 33.83 6.69
CA ALA A 488 7.10 33.78 5.30
C ALA A 488 7.69 35.15 4.87
N ALA A 489 8.94 35.14 4.38
CA ALA A 489 9.62 36.34 3.91
C ALA A 489 8.85 36.92 2.73
N ARG A 490 8.26 38.11 2.91
CA ARG A 490 7.48 38.77 1.85
C ARG A 490 8.43 39.33 0.80
N LEU A 491 8.03 39.22 -0.47
CA LEU A 491 8.73 39.91 -1.55
C LEU A 491 8.75 41.41 -1.27
N ASP A 492 9.95 41.99 -1.17
CA ASP A 492 10.10 43.44 -1.12
C ASP A 492 9.55 44.07 -2.43
N PRO A 493 8.50 44.91 -2.36
CA PRO A 493 7.91 45.54 -3.55
C PRO A 493 8.87 46.46 -4.29
N ASP A 494 9.91 46.98 -3.63
CA ASP A 494 10.94 47.82 -4.25
C ASP A 494 12.10 47.01 -4.82
N GLY A 495 12.11 45.68 -4.62
CA GLY A 495 13.10 44.76 -5.16
C GLY A 495 12.61 44.13 -6.47
N THR A 496 13.55 43.72 -7.32
CA THR A 496 13.24 43.13 -8.62
C THR A 496 13.10 41.61 -8.53
N VAL A 497 12.04 41.05 -9.11
CA VAL A 497 11.91 39.61 -9.32
C VAL A 497 12.49 39.24 -10.68
N LEU A 498 13.50 38.38 -10.69
CA LEU A 498 14.09 37.82 -11.91
C LEU A 498 13.35 36.55 -12.31
N ILE A 499 12.81 36.49 -13.53
CA ILE A 499 12.17 35.28 -14.08
C ILE A 499 12.90 34.86 -15.36
N THR A 500 13.66 33.78 -15.29
CA THR A 500 14.35 33.21 -16.46
C THR A 500 13.43 32.24 -17.20
N GLY A 501 13.38 32.32 -18.53
CA GLY A 501 12.29 31.70 -19.27
C GLY A 501 10.98 32.49 -19.13
N GLY A 502 11.04 33.75 -18.68
CA GLY A 502 9.88 34.56 -18.28
C GLY A 502 8.91 34.90 -19.42
N THR A 503 9.32 34.72 -20.68
CA THR A 503 8.45 34.88 -21.86
C THR A 503 7.85 33.55 -22.34
N GLY A 504 8.16 32.42 -21.68
CA GLY A 504 7.51 31.14 -21.92
C GLY A 504 6.21 30.99 -21.13
N ALA A 505 5.36 30.02 -21.50
CA ALA A 505 4.02 29.84 -20.89
C ALA A 505 4.04 29.86 -19.35
N LEU A 506 4.84 28.97 -18.72
CA LEU A 506 4.95 28.90 -17.26
C LEU A 506 5.51 30.19 -16.65
N GLY A 507 6.58 30.75 -17.23
CA GLY A 507 7.19 31.98 -16.75
C GLY A 507 6.23 33.17 -16.81
N ALA A 508 5.41 33.26 -17.87
CA ALA A 508 4.39 34.28 -18.02
C ALA A 508 3.25 34.12 -17.01
N SER A 509 2.76 32.89 -16.78
CA SER A 509 1.73 32.61 -15.77
C SER A 509 2.20 32.95 -14.36
N VAL A 510 3.45 32.61 -14.01
CA VAL A 510 4.05 33.00 -12.74
C VAL A 510 4.23 34.51 -12.64
N ALA A 511 4.66 35.19 -13.70
CA ALA A 511 4.81 36.65 -13.71
C ALA A 511 3.48 37.35 -13.40
N ARG A 512 2.38 36.90 -14.03
CA ARG A 512 1.03 37.42 -13.75
C ARG A 512 0.62 37.20 -12.30
N HIS A 513 0.82 35.97 -11.81
CA HIS A 513 0.47 35.60 -10.44
C HIS A 513 1.22 36.42 -9.39
N LEU A 514 2.52 36.64 -9.58
CA LEU A 514 3.34 37.42 -8.66
C LEU A 514 2.93 38.90 -8.60
N VAL A 515 2.47 39.47 -9.71
CA VAL A 515 1.95 40.86 -9.73
C VAL A 515 0.58 40.93 -9.07
N ALA A 516 -0.31 39.99 -9.39
CA ALA A 516 -1.69 39.99 -8.90
C ALA A 516 -1.79 39.67 -7.40
N GLU A 517 -1.14 38.60 -6.94
CA GLU A 517 -1.34 38.04 -5.60
C GLU A 517 -0.20 38.37 -4.62
N HIS A 518 1.03 38.52 -5.11
CA HIS A 518 2.22 38.77 -4.27
C HIS A 518 2.72 40.23 -4.30
N GLY A 519 2.04 41.11 -5.04
CA GLY A 519 2.34 42.53 -5.09
C GLY A 519 3.70 42.88 -5.68
N ALA A 520 4.29 42.01 -6.51
CA ALA A 520 5.56 42.28 -7.18
C ALA A 520 5.42 43.48 -8.13
N ARG A 521 6.24 44.52 -7.94
CA ARG A 521 6.17 45.75 -8.75
C ARG A 521 7.27 45.90 -9.77
N ARG A 522 8.35 45.12 -9.69
CA ARG A 522 9.47 45.19 -10.63
C ARG A 522 9.83 43.80 -11.10
N LEU A 523 9.68 43.55 -12.40
CA LEU A 523 9.95 42.25 -13.03
C LEU A 523 11.07 42.38 -14.05
N LEU A 524 12.07 41.51 -13.96
CA LEU A 524 13.08 41.30 -14.98
C LEU A 524 12.81 39.95 -15.66
N LEU A 525 12.18 40.00 -16.82
CA LEU A 525 11.81 38.82 -17.61
C LEU A 525 12.92 38.52 -18.63
N VAL A 526 13.61 37.40 -18.42
CA VAL A 526 14.79 37.04 -19.21
C VAL A 526 14.49 35.83 -20.09
N SER A 527 14.86 35.93 -21.36
CA SER A 527 14.89 34.80 -22.29
C SER A 527 15.96 35.02 -23.34
N ARG A 528 16.35 33.97 -24.08
CA ARG A 528 17.38 34.09 -25.14
C ARG A 528 17.01 35.10 -26.23
N ARG A 529 15.72 35.31 -26.49
CA ARG A 529 15.21 36.27 -27.50
C ARG A 529 14.81 37.61 -26.88
N GLY A 530 14.64 37.69 -25.56
CA GLY A 530 14.24 38.91 -24.87
C GLY A 530 12.97 39.54 -25.47
N PRO A 531 12.99 40.85 -25.81
CA PRO A 531 11.86 41.54 -26.45
C PRO A 531 11.38 40.92 -27.77
N ASP A 532 12.25 40.20 -28.48
CA ASP A 532 11.93 39.56 -29.76
C ASP A 532 11.24 38.18 -29.59
N ALA A 533 10.97 37.75 -28.35
CA ALA A 533 10.21 36.53 -28.11
C ALA A 533 8.73 36.71 -28.49
N PRO A 534 8.08 35.72 -29.13
CA PRO A 534 6.66 35.78 -29.46
C PRO A 534 5.80 36.07 -28.21
N GLY A 535 4.90 37.05 -28.30
CA GLY A 535 4.02 37.45 -27.19
C GLY A 535 4.67 38.28 -26.07
N ALA A 536 5.98 38.53 -26.10
CA ALA A 536 6.68 39.24 -25.03
C ALA A 536 6.20 40.69 -24.84
N GLY A 537 5.97 41.42 -25.93
CA GLY A 537 5.47 42.80 -25.87
C GLY A 537 4.05 42.90 -25.30
N GLU A 538 3.18 41.93 -25.63
CA GLU A 538 1.81 41.85 -25.10
C GLU A 538 1.83 41.55 -23.60
N LEU A 539 2.64 40.58 -23.17
CA LEU A 539 2.83 40.25 -21.76
C LEU A 539 3.37 41.45 -20.96
N ALA A 540 4.37 42.17 -21.49
CA ALA A 540 4.91 43.35 -20.80
C ALA A 540 3.87 44.47 -20.69
N ALA A 541 3.06 44.71 -21.73
CA ALA A 541 1.99 45.70 -21.71
C ALA A 541 0.89 45.32 -20.70
N GLU A 542 0.51 44.04 -20.65
CA GLU A 542 -0.46 43.49 -19.69
C GLU A 542 -0.01 43.71 -18.23
N LEU A 543 1.21 43.27 -17.91
CA LEU A 543 1.78 43.41 -16.56
C LEU A 543 2.02 44.87 -16.17
N THR A 544 2.37 45.73 -17.13
CA THR A 544 2.47 47.19 -16.90
C THR A 544 1.10 47.80 -16.62
N GLY A 545 0.06 47.37 -17.34
CA GLY A 545 -1.32 47.76 -17.06
C GLY A 545 -1.81 47.33 -15.67
N ALA A 546 -1.29 46.21 -15.15
CA ALA A 546 -1.53 45.72 -13.79
C ALA A 546 -0.69 46.44 -12.70
N GLY A 547 0.19 47.37 -13.09
CA GLY A 547 0.95 48.22 -12.16
C GLY A 547 2.39 47.79 -11.88
N ALA A 548 2.95 46.84 -12.65
CA ALA A 548 4.36 46.44 -12.55
C ALA A 548 5.26 47.14 -13.57
N GLU A 549 6.49 47.47 -13.19
CA GLU A 549 7.56 47.86 -14.10
C GLU A 549 8.21 46.58 -14.67
N VAL A 550 8.12 46.38 -15.98
CA VAL A 550 8.63 45.18 -16.65
C VAL A 550 9.80 45.49 -17.56
N VAL A 551 10.93 44.83 -17.32
CA VAL A 551 12.11 44.85 -18.18
C VAL A 551 12.24 43.50 -18.89
N LEU A 552 12.17 43.53 -20.22
CA LEU A 552 12.46 42.37 -21.07
C LEU A 552 13.94 42.40 -21.46
N ALA A 553 14.68 41.35 -21.13
CA ALA A 553 16.11 41.25 -21.46
C ALA A 553 16.43 39.99 -22.28
N ALA A 554 17.21 40.17 -23.34
CA ALA A 554 17.79 39.08 -24.11
C ALA A 554 19.10 38.64 -23.46
N CYS A 555 19.11 37.45 -22.85
CA CYS A 555 20.29 36.88 -22.22
C CYS A 555 20.21 35.35 -22.22
N ASP A 556 21.30 34.68 -22.57
CA ASP A 556 21.46 33.25 -22.31
C ASP A 556 21.98 33.08 -20.89
N THR A 557 21.14 32.57 -19.99
CA THR A 557 21.49 32.41 -18.58
C THR A 557 22.55 31.33 -18.35
N ALA A 558 22.82 30.48 -19.34
CA ALA A 558 23.95 29.56 -19.32
C ALA A 558 25.31 30.24 -19.65
N ASP A 559 25.30 31.51 -20.04
CA ASP A 559 26.52 32.34 -20.16
C ASP A 559 26.69 33.17 -18.88
N ARG A 560 27.70 32.80 -18.07
CA ARG A 560 27.97 33.42 -16.77
C ARG A 560 28.22 34.92 -16.91
N ASP A 561 29.02 35.33 -17.89
CA ASP A 561 29.47 36.72 -18.01
C ASP A 561 28.35 37.61 -18.53
N ALA A 562 27.55 37.11 -19.47
CA ALA A 562 26.34 37.80 -19.93
C ALA A 562 25.33 37.98 -18.78
N LEU A 563 25.13 36.95 -17.94
CA LEU A 563 24.25 37.02 -16.78
C LEU A 563 24.78 38.00 -15.73
N ALA A 564 26.08 37.97 -15.42
CA ALA A 564 26.70 38.92 -14.49
C ALA A 564 26.55 40.38 -14.95
N GLN A 565 26.73 40.62 -16.26
CA GLN A 565 26.52 41.93 -16.85
C GLN A 565 25.06 42.39 -16.71
N LEU A 566 24.10 41.49 -16.96
CA LEU A 566 22.67 41.79 -16.83
C LEU A 566 22.27 42.14 -15.39
N LEU A 567 22.86 41.46 -14.39
CA LEU A 567 22.55 41.66 -12.97
C LEU A 567 23.28 42.85 -12.35
N THR A 568 24.20 43.49 -13.07
CA THR A 568 24.99 44.61 -12.54
C THR A 568 24.08 45.78 -12.16
N GLY A 569 24.06 46.15 -10.87
CA GLY A 569 23.26 47.25 -10.35
C GLY A 569 21.78 46.92 -10.12
N VAL A 570 21.35 45.67 -10.34
CA VAL A 570 19.99 45.21 -10.05
C VAL A 570 19.94 44.66 -8.62
N ARG A 571 18.99 45.15 -7.82
CA ARG A 571 18.70 44.61 -6.49
C ARG A 571 17.58 43.58 -6.59
N LEU A 572 17.89 42.32 -6.34
CA LEU A 572 16.91 41.23 -6.47
C LEU A 572 16.20 40.96 -5.13
N THR A 573 14.91 40.64 -5.21
CA THR A 573 14.11 40.14 -4.07
C THR A 573 13.73 38.66 -4.26
N ALA A 574 13.64 38.19 -5.51
CA ALA A 574 13.43 36.79 -5.80
C ALA A 574 13.98 36.39 -7.17
N VAL A 575 14.27 35.09 -7.31
CA VAL A 575 14.63 34.44 -8.56
C VAL A 575 13.65 33.30 -8.82
N VAL A 576 13.07 33.25 -10.03
CA VAL A 576 12.24 32.15 -10.51
C VAL A 576 12.85 31.60 -11.79
N HIS A 577 13.31 30.37 -11.74
CA HIS A 577 13.98 29.70 -12.85
C HIS A 577 13.03 28.73 -13.55
N THR A 578 12.44 29.15 -14.66
CA THR A 578 11.54 28.31 -15.50
C THR A 578 12.15 27.91 -16.84
N ALA A 579 13.45 28.19 -17.06
CA ALA A 579 14.11 27.87 -18.32
C ALA A 579 14.32 26.34 -18.46
N GLY A 580 14.16 25.82 -19.67
CA GLY A 580 14.35 24.41 -19.95
C GLY A 580 14.34 24.10 -21.44
N LEU A 581 14.89 22.94 -21.79
CA LEU A 581 14.89 22.36 -23.12
C LEU A 581 14.55 20.87 -22.97
N LEU A 582 13.72 20.34 -23.88
CA LEU A 582 13.49 18.91 -24.04
C LEU A 582 14.17 18.44 -25.31
N ASP A 583 14.82 17.30 -25.23
CA ASP A 583 15.41 16.59 -26.36
C ASP A 583 15.42 15.09 -26.02
N ASP A 584 14.21 14.51 -26.00
CA ASP A 584 14.00 13.16 -25.50
C ASP A 584 14.65 12.10 -26.41
N GLY A 585 15.16 11.05 -25.78
CA GLY A 585 15.84 9.93 -26.42
C GLY A 585 16.20 8.85 -25.41
N VAL A 586 16.04 7.60 -25.81
CA VAL A 586 16.46 6.43 -25.01
C VAL A 586 17.97 6.48 -24.74
N VAL A 587 18.40 5.95 -23.61
CA VAL A 587 19.78 6.07 -23.12
C VAL A 587 20.79 5.50 -24.13
N GLY A 588 20.42 4.47 -24.89
CA GLY A 588 21.28 3.85 -25.90
C GLY A 588 21.52 4.69 -27.17
N SER A 589 20.72 5.74 -27.42
CA SER A 589 20.88 6.63 -28.58
C SER A 589 21.18 8.09 -28.21
N LEU A 590 21.22 8.39 -26.91
CA LEU A 590 21.57 9.69 -26.39
C LEU A 590 23.07 9.97 -26.58
N THR A 591 23.42 11.12 -27.14
CA THR A 591 24.82 11.54 -27.32
C THR A 591 25.23 12.55 -26.25
N ALA A 592 26.52 12.68 -26.00
CA ALA A 592 27.06 13.68 -25.07
C ALA A 592 26.62 15.11 -25.43
N ASP A 593 26.58 15.46 -26.72
CA ASP A 593 26.14 16.79 -27.18
C ASP A 593 24.65 17.05 -26.87
N ARG A 594 23.78 16.05 -27.07
CA ARG A 594 22.34 16.14 -26.76
C ARG A 594 22.10 16.21 -25.26
N LEU A 595 22.90 15.46 -24.48
CA LEU A 595 22.90 15.55 -23.02
C LEU A 595 23.29 16.96 -22.55
N ALA A 596 24.45 17.45 -23.00
CA ALA A 596 24.96 18.77 -22.62
C ALA A 596 23.98 19.90 -23.01
N ALA A 597 23.38 19.84 -24.21
CA ALA A 597 22.40 20.83 -24.66
C ALA A 597 21.18 20.96 -23.73
N VAL A 598 20.69 19.84 -23.17
CA VAL A 598 19.56 19.83 -22.22
C VAL A 598 19.98 20.23 -20.81
N LEU A 599 21.20 19.88 -20.40
CA LEU A 599 21.75 20.29 -19.10
C LEU A 599 21.98 21.81 -19.04
N ARG A 600 22.50 22.45 -20.10
CA ARG A 600 22.85 23.89 -20.09
C ARG A 600 21.79 24.84 -19.51
N PRO A 601 20.52 24.83 -19.98
CA PRO A 601 19.51 25.76 -19.48
C PRO A 601 19.04 25.46 -18.04
N LYS A 602 19.37 24.30 -17.45
CA LYS A 602 19.01 23.93 -16.07
C LYS A 602 20.21 23.95 -15.13
N VAL A 603 21.27 23.25 -15.49
CA VAL A 603 22.50 23.11 -14.69
C VAL A 603 23.28 24.42 -14.67
N ASP A 604 23.81 24.85 -15.82
CA ASP A 604 24.69 26.02 -15.91
C ASP A 604 23.97 27.27 -15.44
N ALA A 605 22.73 27.46 -15.91
CA ALA A 605 21.91 28.60 -15.52
C ALA A 605 21.66 28.65 -14.01
N ALA A 606 21.26 27.54 -13.38
CA ALA A 606 21.01 27.54 -11.94
C ALA A 606 22.29 27.67 -11.12
N ALA A 607 23.41 27.09 -11.58
CA ALA A 607 24.72 27.24 -10.93
C ALA A 607 25.21 28.70 -10.97
N HIS A 608 25.09 29.37 -12.11
CA HIS A 608 25.42 30.80 -12.24
C HIS A 608 24.46 31.68 -11.43
N LEU A 609 23.16 31.37 -11.40
CA LEU A 609 22.21 32.09 -10.55
C LEU A 609 22.53 31.92 -9.06
N ASP A 610 22.88 30.72 -8.60
CA ASP A 610 23.29 30.48 -7.20
C ASP A 610 24.53 31.31 -6.83
N GLU A 611 25.54 31.32 -7.71
CA GLU A 611 26.78 32.10 -7.53
C GLU A 611 26.53 33.61 -7.54
N LEU A 612 25.94 34.14 -8.62
CA LEU A 612 25.82 35.58 -8.87
C LEU A 612 24.79 36.27 -7.96
N THR A 613 23.95 35.50 -7.28
CA THR A 613 22.97 36.01 -6.31
C THR A 613 23.29 35.63 -4.87
N ALA A 614 24.47 35.06 -4.60
CA ALA A 614 24.85 34.61 -3.26
C ALA A 614 24.86 35.73 -2.21
N ASP A 615 25.25 36.95 -2.61
CA ASP A 615 25.32 38.14 -1.73
C ASP A 615 24.02 38.97 -1.73
N GLN A 616 22.97 38.54 -2.42
CA GLN A 616 21.68 39.23 -2.46
C GLN A 616 20.76 38.72 -1.34
N ASP A 617 20.05 39.62 -0.68
CA ASP A 617 19.05 39.30 0.35
C ASP A 617 17.72 38.89 -0.31
N LEU A 618 17.69 37.69 -0.89
CA LEU A 618 16.52 37.15 -1.56
C LEU A 618 15.48 36.66 -0.54
N ALA A 619 14.21 36.93 -0.78
CA ALA A 619 13.10 36.30 -0.08
C ALA A 619 12.78 34.90 -0.66
N ALA A 620 12.98 34.69 -1.97
CA ALA A 620 12.68 33.42 -2.63
C ALA A 620 13.66 33.08 -3.77
N PHE A 621 13.98 31.79 -3.91
CA PHE A 621 14.77 31.24 -5.02
C PHE A 621 14.08 29.96 -5.50
N VAL A 622 13.28 30.06 -6.56
CA VAL A 622 12.38 28.99 -7.02
C VAL A 622 12.94 28.33 -8.26
N LEU A 623 13.16 27.02 -8.22
CA LEU A 623 13.64 26.22 -9.34
C LEU A 623 12.52 25.33 -9.88
N PHE A 624 12.19 25.46 -11.16
CA PHE A 624 11.20 24.58 -11.81
C PHE A 624 11.89 23.30 -12.27
N SER A 625 11.75 22.27 -11.45
CA SER A 625 12.17 20.90 -11.70
C SER A 625 11.02 20.10 -12.33
N SER A 626 11.15 18.78 -12.40
CA SER A 626 10.11 17.89 -12.93
C SER A 626 10.09 16.55 -12.20
N VAL A 627 8.89 15.99 -12.06
CA VAL A 627 8.68 14.63 -11.54
C VAL A 627 9.46 13.55 -12.31
N ALA A 628 9.87 13.83 -13.56
CA ALA A 628 10.77 12.98 -14.33
C ALA A 628 12.12 12.73 -13.62
N GLY A 629 12.63 13.69 -12.85
CA GLY A 629 13.82 13.53 -12.02
C GLY A 629 13.60 12.60 -10.81
N VAL A 630 12.37 12.54 -10.29
CA VAL A 630 11.99 11.71 -9.14
C VAL A 630 11.68 10.27 -9.55
N LEU A 631 10.89 10.09 -10.61
CA LEU A 631 10.40 8.77 -11.05
C LEU A 631 11.26 8.12 -12.12
N GLY A 632 12.03 8.89 -12.90
CA GLY A 632 12.79 8.42 -14.04
C GLY A 632 11.88 8.01 -15.20
N ASN A 633 11.57 8.92 -16.12
CA ASN A 633 10.75 8.59 -17.30
C ASN A 633 11.60 7.96 -18.41
N PRO A 634 11.12 6.90 -19.08
CA PRO A 634 11.81 6.35 -20.24
C PRO A 634 12.05 7.41 -21.31
N GLY A 635 13.26 7.47 -21.86
CA GLY A 635 13.63 8.43 -22.89
C GLY A 635 13.95 9.84 -22.40
N GLN A 636 13.90 10.10 -21.09
CA GLN A 636 14.13 11.44 -20.53
C GLN A 636 15.37 11.53 -19.65
N ALA A 637 16.41 10.73 -19.95
CA ALA A 637 17.60 10.61 -19.10
C ALA A 637 18.39 11.93 -18.95
N ASN A 638 18.54 12.69 -20.03
CA ASN A 638 19.15 14.03 -20.03
C ASN A 638 18.31 15.06 -19.24
N TYR A 639 17.00 15.07 -19.45
CA TYR A 639 16.09 15.97 -18.75
C TYR A 639 16.00 15.66 -17.25
N ALA A 640 15.90 14.37 -16.89
CA ALA A 640 15.91 13.92 -15.50
C ALA A 640 17.21 14.30 -14.80
N ALA A 641 18.37 14.11 -15.45
CA ALA A 641 19.67 14.53 -14.90
C ALA A 641 19.71 16.03 -14.55
N GLY A 642 19.22 16.90 -15.45
CA GLY A 642 19.18 18.34 -15.21
C GLY A 642 18.23 18.74 -14.09
N ASN A 643 17.08 18.06 -13.95
CA ASN A 643 16.11 18.35 -12.90
C ASN A 643 16.59 17.90 -11.51
N VAL A 644 17.25 16.74 -11.41
CA VAL A 644 17.80 16.27 -10.13
C VAL A 644 18.95 17.17 -9.64
N PHE A 645 19.71 17.80 -10.56
CA PHE A 645 20.65 18.85 -10.20
C PHE A 645 19.96 20.06 -9.53
N LEU A 646 18.82 20.51 -10.07
CA LEU A 646 18.05 21.62 -9.49
C LEU A 646 17.57 21.28 -8.07
N ASP A 647 17.06 20.06 -7.89
CA ASP A 647 16.60 19.56 -6.59
C ASP A 647 17.75 19.55 -5.56
N ALA A 648 18.91 19.04 -5.96
CA ALA A 648 20.11 19.00 -5.12
C ALA A 648 20.66 20.41 -4.82
N LEU A 649 20.61 21.33 -5.78
CA LEU A 649 21.04 22.72 -5.60
C LEU A 649 20.15 23.45 -4.59
N ALA A 650 18.83 23.25 -4.65
CA ALA A 650 17.90 23.81 -3.67
C ALA A 650 18.16 23.28 -2.26
N ALA A 651 18.35 21.97 -2.12
CA ALA A 651 18.73 21.35 -0.84
C ALA A 651 20.03 21.93 -0.27
N ARG A 652 21.07 22.07 -1.11
CA ARG A 652 22.36 22.67 -0.71
C ARG A 652 22.22 24.14 -0.30
N ARG A 653 21.45 24.94 -1.04
CA ARG A 653 21.20 26.35 -0.68
C ARG A 653 20.50 26.45 0.67
N ARG A 654 19.48 25.61 0.91
CA ARG A 654 18.72 25.60 2.15
C ARG A 654 19.57 25.15 3.35
N ALA A 655 20.42 24.15 3.17
CA ALA A 655 21.39 23.73 4.18
C ALA A 655 22.38 24.85 4.55
N ALA A 656 22.71 25.74 3.60
CA ALA A 656 23.52 26.93 3.85
C ALA A 656 22.73 28.13 4.42
N GLY A 657 21.46 27.94 4.82
CA GLY A 657 20.60 28.98 5.39
C GLY A 657 20.06 29.99 4.36
N ARG A 658 20.26 29.75 3.06
CA ARG A 658 19.77 30.61 1.98
C ARG A 658 18.42 30.08 1.47
N PRO A 659 17.45 30.94 1.09
CA PRO A 659 16.18 30.47 0.59
C PRO A 659 16.37 29.76 -0.74
N ALA A 660 15.70 28.62 -0.87
CA ALA A 660 15.53 27.89 -2.12
C ALA A 660 14.41 26.85 -2.00
N VAL A 661 13.64 26.70 -3.08
CA VAL A 661 12.70 25.59 -3.26
C VAL A 661 12.78 25.09 -4.70
N SER A 662 12.95 23.79 -4.87
CA SER A 662 12.80 23.10 -6.14
C SER A 662 11.44 22.44 -6.21
N LEU A 663 10.71 22.70 -7.30
CA LEU A 663 9.37 22.15 -7.53
C LEU A 663 9.43 21.16 -8.67
N ALA A 664 9.40 19.87 -8.32
CA ALA A 664 9.39 18.76 -9.26
C ALA A 664 7.98 18.59 -9.85
N TRP A 665 7.61 19.49 -10.76
CA TRP A 665 6.27 19.55 -11.33
C TRP A 665 5.86 18.26 -12.04
N GLY A 666 4.61 17.85 -11.79
CA GLY A 666 3.84 16.96 -12.64
C GLY A 666 3.48 17.61 -13.98
N LEU A 667 2.59 16.96 -14.73
CA LEU A 667 2.16 17.46 -16.02
C LEU A 667 1.29 18.71 -15.87
N TRP A 668 1.55 19.77 -16.63
CA TRP A 668 0.65 20.93 -16.75
C TRP A 668 -0.26 20.75 -17.97
N ALA A 669 -1.54 21.11 -17.83
CA ALA A 669 -2.55 21.00 -18.88
C ALA A 669 -2.30 21.97 -20.04
N GLU A 670 -1.75 23.15 -19.74
CA GLU A 670 -1.44 24.16 -20.74
C GLU A 670 -0.23 23.74 -21.59
N ARG A 671 -0.44 23.60 -22.90
CA ARG A 671 0.63 23.25 -23.83
C ARG A 671 1.62 24.40 -23.94
N SER A 672 2.81 24.21 -23.39
CA SER A 672 3.93 25.13 -23.53
C SER A 672 4.69 24.88 -24.83
N GLY A 673 5.55 25.81 -25.26
CA GLY A 673 6.51 25.54 -26.35
C GLY A 673 7.43 24.34 -26.07
N LEU A 674 7.51 23.89 -24.81
CA LEU A 674 8.24 22.70 -24.37
C LEU A 674 7.40 21.43 -24.53
N THR A 675 6.07 21.46 -24.31
CA THR A 675 5.19 20.28 -24.34
C THR A 675 4.31 20.18 -25.60
N GLY A 676 4.32 21.18 -26.48
CA GLY A 676 3.42 21.27 -27.63
C GLY A 676 3.66 20.27 -28.78
N HIS A 677 4.68 19.41 -28.69
CA HIS A 677 5.01 18.39 -29.69
C HIS A 677 4.71 16.95 -29.23
N LEU A 678 4.15 16.79 -28.04
CA LEU A 678 3.79 15.50 -27.44
C LEU A 678 2.29 15.25 -27.64
N ASP A 679 1.89 14.07 -28.11
CA ASP A 679 0.49 13.68 -28.29
C ASP A 679 -0.20 13.45 -26.93
N ASP A 680 -1.47 13.82 -26.78
CA ASP A 680 -2.22 13.75 -25.51
C ASP A 680 -2.24 12.34 -24.89
N ASP A 681 -2.27 11.28 -25.73
CA ASP A 681 -2.23 9.88 -25.29
C ASP A 681 -0.85 9.42 -24.82
N THR A 682 0.24 10.05 -25.29
CA THR A 682 1.60 9.76 -24.80
C THR A 682 1.92 10.44 -23.47
N LEU A 683 1.13 11.46 -23.09
CA LEU A 683 1.36 12.29 -21.91
C LEU A 683 0.75 11.71 -20.61
N SER A 684 -0.24 10.82 -20.71
CA SER A 684 -0.88 10.11 -19.58
C SER A 684 0.00 8.97 -19.04
N THR A 685 1.20 9.32 -18.57
CA THR A 685 2.16 8.34 -18.05
C THR A 685 1.86 8.00 -16.58
N ARG A 686 1.70 6.69 -16.29
CA ARG A 686 1.85 6.07 -14.95
C ARG A 686 1.04 6.72 -13.81
N GLY A 687 -0.21 7.08 -14.09
CA GLY A 687 -1.11 7.63 -13.06
C GLY A 687 -0.76 9.04 -12.61
N ILE A 688 -0.14 9.86 -13.47
CA ILE A 688 -0.02 11.32 -13.26
C ILE A 688 -0.99 12.02 -14.21
N ALA A 689 -1.94 12.76 -13.64
CA ALA A 689 -2.91 13.55 -14.37
C ALA A 689 -2.46 15.01 -14.54
N PRO A 690 -2.92 15.72 -15.57
CA PRO A 690 -2.52 17.11 -15.81
C PRO A 690 -3.07 18.07 -14.74
N LEU A 691 -2.27 19.05 -14.35
CA LEU A 691 -2.61 20.18 -13.47
C LEU A 691 -3.08 21.36 -14.31
N SER A 692 -4.20 22.00 -13.94
CA SER A 692 -4.55 23.30 -14.53
C SER A 692 -3.55 24.38 -14.09
N THR A 693 -3.49 25.49 -14.84
CA THR A 693 -2.60 26.60 -14.50
C THR A 693 -2.93 27.19 -13.13
N GLU A 694 -4.21 27.30 -12.79
CA GLU A 694 -4.69 27.76 -11.48
C GLU A 694 -4.24 26.82 -10.36
N GLN A 695 -4.40 25.50 -10.53
CA GLN A 695 -3.94 24.50 -9.56
C GLN A 695 -2.42 24.55 -9.36
N GLY A 696 -1.67 24.72 -10.45
CA GLY A 696 -0.22 24.87 -10.39
C GLY A 696 0.21 26.11 -9.60
N LEU A 697 -0.46 27.25 -9.80
CA LEU A 697 -0.17 28.49 -9.08
C LEU A 697 -0.56 28.40 -7.59
N GLU A 698 -1.66 27.74 -7.24
CA GLU A 698 -2.01 27.48 -5.84
C GLU A 698 -0.94 26.62 -5.13
N LEU A 699 -0.43 25.59 -5.81
CA LEU A 699 0.65 24.76 -5.28
C LEU A 699 1.98 25.52 -5.15
N LEU A 700 2.24 26.49 -6.04
CA LEU A 700 3.39 27.38 -5.93
C LEU A 700 3.29 28.25 -4.68
N ASP A 701 2.13 28.85 -4.38
CA ASP A 701 1.95 29.70 -3.19
C ASP A 701 2.20 28.92 -1.90
N ARG A 702 1.70 27.68 -1.85
CA ARG A 702 1.90 26.80 -0.71
C ARG A 702 3.37 26.41 -0.55
N ALA A 703 4.07 26.12 -1.64
CA ALA A 703 5.48 25.81 -1.61
C ALA A 703 6.33 27.01 -1.15
N LEU A 704 5.95 28.23 -1.53
CA LEU A 704 6.62 29.46 -1.07
C LEU A 704 6.41 29.75 0.42
N ALA A 705 5.34 29.21 1.02
CA ALA A 705 5.07 29.31 2.45
C ALA A 705 5.75 28.22 3.28
N ASP A 706 6.42 27.25 2.66
CA ASP A 706 7.06 26.11 3.32
C ASP A 706 8.59 26.21 3.31
N ASP A 707 9.23 25.64 4.33
CA ASP A 707 10.68 25.64 4.42
C ASP A 707 11.38 24.45 3.72
N HIS A 708 10.64 23.48 3.20
CA HIS A 708 11.20 22.30 2.53
C HIS A 708 11.91 22.66 1.21
N PRO A 709 13.14 22.15 0.99
CA PRO A 709 13.93 22.51 -0.19
C PRO A 709 13.45 21.88 -1.49
N VAL A 710 12.75 20.74 -1.44
CA VAL A 710 12.28 20.02 -2.62
C VAL A 710 10.87 19.50 -2.37
N LEU A 711 9.93 19.90 -3.23
CA LEU A 711 8.55 19.48 -3.20
C LEU A 711 8.15 18.96 -4.59
N VAL A 712 7.19 18.04 -4.61
CA VAL A 712 6.68 17.37 -5.83
C VAL A 712 5.21 17.73 -5.99
N PRO A 713 4.90 18.87 -6.62
CA PRO A 713 3.53 19.22 -6.98
C PRO A 713 3.07 18.40 -8.20
N ALA A 714 2.23 17.39 -7.95
CA ALA A 714 1.74 16.49 -8.97
C ALA A 714 0.34 15.98 -8.62
N ARG A 715 -0.53 15.80 -9.62
CA ARG A 715 -1.83 15.18 -9.43
C ARG A 715 -1.72 13.69 -9.74
N LEU A 716 -1.76 12.85 -8.71
CA LEU A 716 -1.69 11.40 -8.86
C LEU A 716 -3.10 10.80 -8.96
N ASP A 717 -3.29 9.87 -9.89
CA ASP A 717 -4.49 9.05 -10.04
C ASP A 717 -4.37 7.76 -9.22
N PRO A 718 -5.08 7.63 -8.09
CA PRO A 718 -4.98 6.45 -7.22
C PRO A 718 -5.46 5.17 -7.89
N ALA A 719 -6.35 5.23 -8.88
CA ALA A 719 -6.82 4.04 -9.60
C ALA A 719 -5.73 3.48 -10.51
N ALA A 720 -5.07 4.36 -11.27
CA ALA A 720 -3.93 4.00 -12.11
C ALA A 720 -2.77 3.42 -11.29
N LEU A 721 -2.41 4.06 -10.16
CA LEU A 721 -1.34 3.56 -9.29
C LEU A 721 -1.67 2.18 -8.69
N ARG A 722 -2.92 1.93 -8.30
CA ARG A 722 -3.36 0.60 -7.83
C ARG A 722 -3.26 -0.45 -8.92
N SER A 723 -3.65 -0.11 -10.15
CA SER A 723 -3.53 -1.00 -11.31
C SER A 723 -2.08 -1.39 -11.60
N ASP A 724 -1.17 -0.41 -11.63
CA ASP A 724 0.27 -0.65 -11.82
C ASP A 724 0.86 -1.52 -10.69
N ALA A 725 0.39 -1.33 -9.46
CA ALA A 725 0.85 -2.11 -8.33
C ALA A 725 0.39 -3.57 -8.43
N LEU A 726 -0.85 -3.81 -8.87
CA LEU A 726 -1.38 -5.16 -9.13
C LEU A 726 -0.67 -5.84 -10.32
N ALA A 727 -0.22 -5.06 -11.31
CA ALA A 727 0.54 -5.55 -12.45
C ALA A 727 2.04 -5.78 -12.16
N GLY A 728 2.52 -5.40 -10.98
CA GLY A 728 3.94 -5.48 -10.61
C GLY A 728 4.84 -4.49 -11.36
N THR A 729 4.25 -3.43 -11.94
CA THR A 729 4.94 -2.39 -12.72
C THR A 729 5.11 -1.08 -11.96
N LEU A 730 4.54 -0.96 -10.75
CA LEU A 730 4.67 0.24 -9.91
C LEU A 730 6.11 0.50 -9.49
N SER A 731 6.56 1.75 -9.68
CA SER A 731 7.85 2.22 -9.17
C SER A 731 7.95 2.05 -7.65
N PRO A 732 9.06 1.51 -7.10
CA PRO A 732 9.26 1.34 -5.67
C PRO A 732 9.07 2.62 -4.84
N VAL A 733 9.36 3.78 -5.43
CA VAL A 733 9.21 5.09 -4.79
C VAL A 733 7.73 5.41 -4.48
N LEU A 734 6.78 4.89 -5.27
CA LEU A 734 5.34 5.17 -5.11
C LEU A 734 4.62 4.18 -4.18
N ARG A 735 5.32 3.15 -3.67
CA ARG A 735 4.70 2.07 -2.87
C ARG A 735 4.01 2.55 -1.60
N SER A 736 4.43 3.67 -1.01
CA SER A 736 3.80 4.28 0.17
C SER A 736 2.43 4.91 -0.12
N LEU A 737 2.10 5.18 -1.38
CA LEU A 737 0.88 5.88 -1.76
C LEU A 737 -0.30 4.94 -2.09
N VAL A 738 -0.04 3.64 -2.19
CA VAL A 738 -1.06 2.62 -2.47
C VAL A 738 -0.97 1.49 -1.46
N ARG A 739 -2.09 1.16 -0.81
CA ARG A 739 -2.22 -0.09 -0.06
C ARG A 739 -2.71 -1.16 -1.02
N VAL A 740 -1.85 -2.12 -1.36
CA VAL A 740 -2.25 -3.29 -2.14
C VAL A 740 -2.27 -4.48 -1.19
N PRO A 741 -3.34 -5.29 -1.17
CA PRO A 741 -3.32 -6.57 -0.47
C PRO A 741 -2.11 -7.37 -0.96
N GLN A 742 -1.28 -7.90 -0.05
CA GLN A 742 -0.12 -8.71 -0.43
C GLN A 742 -0.58 -10.00 -1.12
N ARG A 743 -0.81 -9.93 -2.43
CA ARG A 743 -0.77 -11.09 -3.29
C ARG A 743 0.69 -11.47 -3.43
N HIS A 744 1.03 -12.67 -2.93
CA HIS A 744 2.23 -13.33 -3.39
C HIS A 744 2.23 -13.28 -4.92
N PRO A 745 3.29 -12.83 -5.59
CA PRO A 745 3.36 -12.93 -7.04
C PRO A 745 3.22 -14.41 -7.36
N GLY A 746 2.02 -14.78 -7.80
CA GLY A 746 1.74 -16.14 -8.24
C GLY A 746 2.79 -16.44 -9.27
N ARG A 747 3.66 -17.42 -8.96
CA ARG A 747 4.63 -17.97 -9.89
C ARG A 747 3.86 -18.40 -11.14
N SER A 748 3.75 -17.49 -12.10
CA SER A 748 3.33 -17.66 -13.48
C SER A 748 2.17 -18.66 -13.70
N GLY A 749 0.93 -18.18 -13.55
CA GLY A 749 -0.25 -18.89 -14.07
C GLY A 749 -0.12 -19.22 -15.57
N LEU A 750 0.60 -18.38 -16.33
CA LEU A 750 0.93 -18.64 -17.74
C LEU A 750 1.85 -19.86 -17.92
N ARG A 751 2.90 -20.04 -17.09
CA ARG A 751 3.82 -21.19 -17.24
C ARG A 751 3.17 -22.51 -16.84
N HIS A 752 2.41 -22.53 -15.76
CA HIS A 752 1.68 -23.72 -15.33
C HIS A 752 0.59 -24.11 -16.35
N ARG A 753 -0.08 -23.13 -16.97
CA ARG A 753 -1.02 -23.37 -18.08
C ARG A 753 -0.30 -23.88 -19.33
N LEU A 754 0.81 -23.26 -19.74
CA LEU A 754 1.59 -23.65 -20.93
C LEU A 754 2.24 -25.03 -20.81
N GLY A 755 2.63 -25.45 -19.60
CA GLY A 755 3.18 -26.79 -19.33
C GLY A 755 2.14 -27.91 -19.45
N ARG A 756 0.85 -27.59 -19.45
CA ARG A 756 -0.28 -28.54 -19.57
C ARG A 756 -1.00 -28.47 -20.93
N MET A 757 -0.63 -27.50 -21.77
CA MET A 757 -1.22 -27.26 -23.09
C MET A 757 -0.35 -27.84 -24.20
N SER A 758 -0.98 -28.23 -25.31
CA SER A 758 -0.25 -28.57 -26.53
C SER A 758 0.52 -27.35 -27.07
N GLU A 759 1.52 -27.59 -27.93
CA GLU A 759 2.31 -26.50 -28.54
C GLU A 759 1.46 -25.50 -29.33
N GLU A 760 0.45 -25.98 -30.07
CA GLU A 760 -0.47 -25.13 -30.83
C GLU A 760 -1.40 -24.29 -29.95
N GLU A 761 -1.83 -24.82 -28.80
CA GLU A 761 -2.64 -24.07 -27.83
C GLU A 761 -1.81 -23.04 -27.08
N GLY A 762 -0.56 -23.40 -26.72
CA GLY A 762 0.36 -22.48 -26.08
C GLY A 762 0.80 -21.34 -27.01
N ARG A 763 1.00 -21.62 -28.29
CA ARG A 763 1.28 -20.61 -29.33
C ARG A 763 0.13 -19.62 -29.48
N ARG A 764 -1.13 -20.09 -29.52
CA ARG A 764 -2.33 -19.24 -29.61
C ARG A 764 -2.48 -18.32 -28.40
N LEU A 765 -2.35 -18.88 -27.19
CA LEU A 765 -2.42 -18.10 -25.95
C LEU A 765 -1.34 -17.01 -25.87
N LEU A 766 -0.12 -17.34 -26.29
CA LEU A 766 0.99 -16.40 -26.28
C LEU A 766 0.85 -15.32 -27.37
N LEU A 767 0.27 -15.67 -28.52
CA LEU A 767 -0.04 -14.71 -29.58
C LEU A 767 -1.10 -13.70 -29.14
N ASP A 768 -2.17 -14.15 -28.49
CA ASP A 768 -3.18 -13.26 -27.94
C ASP A 768 -2.58 -12.33 -26.90
N LEU A 769 -1.70 -12.84 -26.01
CA LEU A 769 -0.98 -12.01 -25.05
C LEU A 769 -0.14 -10.92 -25.74
N VAL A 770 0.65 -11.27 -26.76
CA VAL A 770 1.49 -10.30 -27.49
C VAL A 770 0.61 -9.26 -28.19
N ARG A 771 -0.53 -9.66 -28.77
CA ARG A 771 -1.47 -8.73 -29.43
C ARG A 771 -2.15 -7.80 -28.42
N THR A 772 -2.55 -8.29 -27.25
CA THR A 772 -3.13 -7.45 -26.18
C THR A 772 -2.13 -6.43 -25.68
N GLN A 773 -0.88 -6.83 -25.43
CA GLN A 773 0.16 -5.89 -25.00
C GLN A 773 0.50 -4.88 -26.10
N LEU A 774 0.49 -5.29 -27.37
CA LEU A 774 0.68 -4.40 -28.51
C LEU A 774 -0.47 -3.37 -28.63
N ALA A 775 -1.73 -3.82 -28.56
CA ALA A 775 -2.89 -2.93 -28.63
C ALA A 775 -2.82 -1.84 -27.56
N SER A 776 -2.49 -2.22 -26.33
CA SER A 776 -2.39 -1.28 -25.21
C SER A 776 -1.23 -0.29 -25.35
N VAL A 777 -0.09 -0.67 -25.94
CA VAL A 777 1.05 0.25 -26.17
C VAL A 777 0.76 1.24 -27.30
N VAL A 778 -0.03 0.84 -28.30
CA VAL A 778 -0.39 1.69 -29.45
C VAL A 778 -1.67 2.51 -29.17
N GLY A 779 -2.22 2.46 -27.94
CA GLY A 779 -3.41 3.23 -27.56
C GLY A 779 -4.71 2.72 -28.21
N ARG A 780 -4.82 1.41 -28.44
CA ARG A 780 -6.04 0.77 -28.97
C ARG A 780 -6.77 -0.04 -27.90
N ASP A 781 -8.09 0.12 -27.88
CA ASP A 781 -8.97 -0.60 -26.94
C ASP A 781 -9.20 -2.08 -27.31
N SER A 782 -8.79 -2.51 -28.52
CA SER A 782 -8.95 -3.90 -28.97
C SER A 782 -7.78 -4.41 -29.82
N THR A 783 -7.70 -5.74 -29.93
CA THR A 783 -6.72 -6.44 -30.78
C THR A 783 -7.17 -6.59 -32.24
N ASP A 784 -8.34 -6.05 -32.60
CA ASP A 784 -8.91 -6.16 -33.94
C ASP A 784 -8.08 -5.36 -34.95
N GLY A 785 -7.73 -5.99 -36.06
CA GLY A 785 -6.85 -5.41 -37.08
C GLY A 785 -5.35 -5.47 -36.78
N ILE A 786 -4.93 -6.13 -35.68
CA ILE A 786 -3.53 -6.49 -35.46
C ILE A 786 -3.23 -7.81 -36.17
N ASP A 787 -2.66 -7.73 -37.37
CA ASP A 787 -2.17 -8.88 -38.11
C ASP A 787 -0.90 -9.46 -37.44
N PRO A 788 -0.87 -10.76 -37.08
CA PRO A 788 0.27 -11.38 -36.41
C PRO A 788 1.56 -11.44 -37.25
N ASP A 789 1.44 -11.31 -38.58
CA ASP A 789 2.56 -11.35 -39.53
C ASP A 789 2.96 -9.95 -40.02
N GLN A 790 2.22 -8.90 -39.64
CA GLN A 790 2.57 -7.52 -40.00
C GLN A 790 3.77 -7.03 -39.16
N PRO A 791 4.76 -6.37 -39.79
CA PRO A 791 5.88 -5.80 -39.06
C PRO A 791 5.46 -4.74 -38.05
N PHE A 792 6.09 -4.70 -36.88
CA PHE A 792 5.82 -3.73 -35.81
C PHE A 792 5.86 -2.26 -36.27
N LYS A 793 6.75 -1.94 -37.22
CA LYS A 793 6.84 -0.61 -37.85
C LYS A 793 5.54 -0.19 -38.55
N GLY A 794 4.78 -1.14 -39.08
CA GLY A 794 3.48 -0.90 -39.70
C GLY A 794 2.36 -0.53 -38.72
N PHE A 795 2.58 -0.75 -37.42
CA PHE A 795 1.66 -0.35 -36.34
C PHE A 795 2.06 0.97 -35.65
N GLY A 796 3.08 1.66 -36.16
CA GLY A 796 3.57 2.90 -35.56
C GLY A 796 4.51 2.70 -34.36
N ILE A 797 5.01 1.48 -34.12
CA ILE A 797 6.02 1.27 -33.06
C ILE A 797 7.33 1.95 -33.45
N ASP A 798 7.75 2.89 -32.63
CA ASP A 798 9.07 3.48 -32.63
C ASP A 798 9.99 2.85 -31.57
N SER A 799 11.19 3.41 -31.39
CA SER A 799 12.19 2.92 -30.44
C SER A 799 11.71 2.98 -28.98
N LEU A 800 10.81 3.90 -28.61
CA LEU A 800 10.31 4.05 -27.24
C LEU A 800 9.16 3.06 -26.96
N LEU A 801 8.21 2.95 -27.89
CA LEU A 801 7.10 2.01 -27.81
C LEU A 801 7.60 0.55 -27.85
N ALA A 802 8.70 0.27 -28.56
CA ALA A 802 9.35 -1.03 -28.55
C ALA A 802 9.84 -1.44 -27.15
N VAL A 803 10.43 -0.49 -26.40
CA VAL A 803 10.89 -0.71 -25.02
C VAL A 803 9.71 -0.94 -24.08
N GLN A 804 8.63 -0.17 -24.24
CA GLN A 804 7.40 -0.33 -23.44
C GLN A 804 6.73 -1.69 -23.68
N LEU A 805 6.60 -2.12 -24.94
CA LEU A 805 6.06 -3.43 -25.30
C LEU A 805 6.88 -4.56 -24.70
N ARG A 806 8.22 -4.50 -24.83
CA ARG A 806 9.12 -5.49 -24.22
C ARG A 806 8.99 -5.52 -22.69
N ASN A 807 8.93 -4.37 -22.02
CA ASN A 807 8.74 -4.30 -20.57
C ASN A 807 7.46 -5.01 -20.11
N ARG A 808 6.35 -4.74 -20.80
CA ARG A 808 5.07 -5.39 -20.52
C ARG A 808 5.13 -6.90 -20.76
N LEU A 809 5.81 -7.35 -21.82
CA LEU A 809 6.03 -8.77 -22.08
C LEU A 809 6.92 -9.43 -21.01
N ASN A 810 7.97 -8.76 -20.53
CA ASN A 810 8.78 -9.25 -19.41
C ASN A 810 7.93 -9.45 -18.15
N SER A 811 7.12 -8.46 -17.78
CA SER A 811 6.21 -8.55 -16.62
C SER A 811 5.20 -9.69 -16.77
N ALA A 812 4.58 -9.83 -17.94
CA ALA A 812 3.56 -10.86 -18.19
C ALA A 812 4.13 -12.29 -18.25
N THR A 813 5.35 -12.45 -18.75
CA THR A 813 5.98 -13.78 -18.95
C THR A 813 6.95 -14.18 -17.82
N GLY A 814 7.40 -13.20 -17.03
CA GLY A 814 8.48 -13.33 -16.05
C GLY A 814 9.84 -13.66 -16.68
N LEU A 815 10.01 -13.42 -17.99
CA LEU A 815 11.27 -13.63 -18.70
C LEU A 815 12.08 -12.33 -18.76
N ARG A 816 13.39 -12.46 -18.94
CA ARG A 816 14.28 -11.35 -19.29
C ARG A 816 14.47 -11.34 -20.81
N LEU A 817 13.66 -10.57 -21.53
CA LEU A 817 13.73 -10.46 -22.99
C LEU A 817 14.73 -9.36 -23.41
N PRO A 818 15.50 -9.54 -24.51
CA PRO A 818 16.46 -8.56 -25.01
C PRO A 818 15.81 -7.21 -25.38
N ALA A 819 16.55 -6.11 -25.24
CA ALA A 819 16.10 -4.77 -25.66
C ALA A 819 15.85 -4.67 -27.18
N THR A 820 16.56 -5.50 -27.95
CA THR A 820 16.44 -5.60 -29.41
C THR A 820 15.30 -6.53 -29.85
N LEU A 821 14.52 -7.12 -28.94
CA LEU A 821 13.50 -8.15 -29.26
C LEU A 821 12.60 -7.76 -30.44
N VAL A 822 12.05 -6.54 -30.42
CA VAL A 822 11.12 -6.04 -31.44
C VAL A 822 11.82 -5.85 -32.80
N PHE A 823 13.13 -5.62 -32.82
CA PHE A 823 13.94 -5.48 -34.03
C PHE A 823 14.42 -6.83 -34.56
N ASP A 824 14.86 -7.72 -33.67
CA ASP A 824 15.32 -9.07 -34.00
C ASP A 824 14.17 -9.97 -34.44
N ARG A 825 12.97 -9.71 -33.91
CA ARG A 825 11.73 -10.43 -34.16
C ARG A 825 10.68 -9.42 -34.63
N PRO A 826 10.66 -9.04 -35.92
CA PRO A 826 9.94 -7.87 -36.40
C PRO A 826 8.41 -8.01 -36.44
N THR A 827 7.84 -9.17 -36.09
CA THR A 827 6.38 -9.43 -36.10
C THR A 827 5.91 -10.06 -34.78
N PRO A 828 4.64 -9.88 -34.39
CA PRO A 828 4.06 -10.56 -33.22
C PRO A 828 4.26 -12.08 -33.23
N ALA A 829 4.07 -12.73 -34.38
CA ALA A 829 4.29 -14.17 -34.54
C ALA A 829 5.77 -14.57 -34.28
N ALA A 830 6.73 -13.78 -34.76
CA ALA A 830 8.15 -14.05 -34.54
C ALA A 830 8.56 -13.89 -33.07
N VAL A 831 7.90 -13.01 -32.31
CA VAL A 831 8.09 -12.88 -30.86
C VAL A 831 7.56 -14.11 -30.13
N VAL A 832 6.39 -14.62 -30.52
CA VAL A 832 5.80 -15.86 -29.96
C VAL A 832 6.74 -17.05 -30.18
N ASP A 833 7.28 -17.19 -31.39
CA ASP A 833 8.25 -18.23 -31.75
C ASP A 833 9.50 -18.21 -30.88
N PHE A 834 9.96 -17.02 -30.52
CA PHE A 834 11.14 -16.86 -29.67
C PHE A 834 10.85 -17.13 -28.19
N VAL A 835 9.68 -16.72 -27.69
CA VAL A 835 9.34 -16.75 -26.26
C VAL A 835 8.85 -18.12 -25.80
N LEU A 836 8.15 -18.88 -26.66
CA LEU A 836 7.52 -20.15 -26.29
C LEU A 836 8.53 -21.24 -25.84
N PRO A 837 9.67 -21.47 -26.52
CA PRO A 837 10.67 -22.45 -26.07
C PRO A 837 11.30 -22.09 -24.72
N LEU A 838 11.60 -20.81 -24.50
CA LEU A 838 12.23 -20.30 -23.26
C LEU A 838 11.36 -20.53 -22.01
N LEU A 839 10.03 -20.58 -22.18
CA LEU A 839 9.09 -20.88 -21.11
C LEU A 839 8.99 -22.38 -20.80
N ARG A 840 9.36 -23.26 -21.75
CA ARG A 840 9.23 -24.72 -21.64
C ARG A 840 10.49 -25.43 -21.16
N GLU A 841 11.70 -24.96 -21.48
CA GLU A 841 12.94 -25.61 -21.02
C GLU A 841 13.11 -25.62 -19.49
N ARG A 842 12.42 -24.74 -18.76
CA ARG A 842 12.53 -24.60 -17.30
C ARG A 842 11.59 -25.51 -16.49
N THR A 843 10.87 -26.47 -17.11
CA THR A 843 9.83 -27.28 -16.44
C THR A 843 10.10 -28.79 -16.27
N GLY A 844 11.23 -29.36 -16.70
CA GLY A 844 11.45 -30.83 -16.64
C GLY A 844 12.74 -31.32 -15.97
N SER A 845 12.65 -32.12 -14.89
CA SER A 845 13.69 -33.08 -14.45
C SER A 845 13.13 -34.18 -13.50
N THR A 846 13.52 -35.44 -13.71
CA THR A 846 13.01 -36.70 -13.09
C THR A 846 14.08 -37.45 -12.23
N ALA A 847 13.63 -38.29 -11.28
CA ALA A 847 14.35 -38.80 -10.07
C ALA A 847 15.14 -40.14 -10.15
N PRO A 848 15.96 -40.49 -9.11
CA PRO A 848 16.28 -41.90 -8.73
C PRO A 848 16.14 -42.24 -7.20
N GLN A 849 16.19 -43.54 -6.84
CA GLN A 849 16.02 -44.15 -5.48
C GLN A 849 17.21 -45.09 -5.04
N PRO A 850 17.33 -45.56 -3.75
CA PRO A 850 18.55 -45.60 -2.88
C PRO A 850 19.14 -47.03 -2.53
N VAL A 851 20.21 -47.27 -1.70
CA VAL A 851 20.31 -47.38 -0.20
C VAL A 851 21.78 -47.29 0.38
N THR A 852 21.85 -46.86 1.65
CA THR A 852 22.79 -46.37 2.73
C THR A 852 24.00 -47.21 3.30
N THR A 853 25.11 -46.55 3.73
CA THR A 853 25.69 -46.46 5.12
C THR A 853 27.05 -45.72 5.19
N ALA A 854 27.23 -44.94 6.27
CA ALA A 854 28.04 -43.73 6.36
C ALA A 854 29.57 -43.90 6.55
N ALA A 855 30.29 -43.04 5.84
CA ALA A 855 31.71 -42.71 5.96
C ALA A 855 31.81 -41.17 6.25
N PRO A 856 32.98 -40.52 6.35
CA PRO A 856 33.05 -39.08 6.68
C PRO A 856 32.22 -38.32 5.64
N ARG A 857 31.30 -37.45 6.10
CA ARG A 857 30.27 -36.84 5.25
C ARG A 857 30.90 -35.91 4.23
N THR A 858 31.19 -36.46 3.06
CA THR A 858 31.30 -35.73 1.80
C THR A 858 29.93 -35.14 1.47
N ASP A 859 29.88 -34.06 0.68
CA ASP A 859 28.65 -33.33 0.28
C ASP A 859 27.55 -34.23 -0.35
N ASP A 860 27.91 -35.48 -0.68
CA ASP A 860 27.10 -36.52 -1.32
C ASP A 860 26.49 -37.61 -0.38
N ASP A 861 26.66 -37.58 0.95
CA ASP A 861 26.02 -38.58 1.85
C ASP A 861 24.48 -38.40 1.88
N PRO A 862 23.67 -39.42 1.49
CA PRO A 862 22.22 -39.27 1.43
C PRO A 862 21.60 -39.11 2.82
N ILE A 863 20.67 -38.16 2.94
CA ILE A 863 19.86 -38.03 4.15
C ILE A 863 18.78 -39.12 4.14
N VAL A 864 18.68 -39.87 5.24
CA VAL A 864 17.74 -40.98 5.38
C VAL A 864 16.71 -40.66 6.45
N ILE A 865 15.44 -40.80 6.10
CA ILE A 865 14.33 -40.75 7.06
C ILE A 865 14.21 -42.15 7.69
N VAL A 866 14.58 -42.27 8.97
CA VAL A 866 14.63 -43.56 9.69
C VAL A 866 13.39 -43.84 10.54
N GLY A 867 12.53 -42.84 10.75
CA GLY A 867 11.25 -42.96 11.44
C GLY A 867 10.37 -41.73 11.19
N MET A 868 9.06 -41.90 11.34
CA MET A 868 8.06 -40.85 11.12
C MET A 868 6.89 -41.05 12.08
N GLY A 869 6.44 -39.96 12.70
CA GLY A 869 5.16 -39.88 13.40
C GLY A 869 4.32 -38.77 12.77
N CYS A 870 3.00 -38.92 12.76
CA CYS A 870 2.12 -37.87 12.26
C CYS A 870 0.73 -37.91 12.87
N ARG A 871 0.09 -36.73 12.90
CA ARG A 871 -1.32 -36.53 13.21
C ARG A 871 -1.95 -35.69 12.11
N PHE A 872 -3.01 -36.20 11.49
CA PHE A 872 -3.75 -35.50 10.44
C PHE A 872 -5.27 -35.64 10.67
N PRO A 873 -6.09 -34.77 10.05
CA PRO A 873 -7.54 -34.87 10.11
C PRO A 873 -8.08 -36.25 9.70
N GLY A 874 -9.28 -36.59 10.17
CA GLY A 874 -9.92 -37.88 9.88
C GLY A 874 -9.42 -39.05 10.74
N GLY A 875 -8.85 -38.76 11.91
CA GLY A 875 -8.36 -39.78 12.85
C GLY A 875 -7.07 -40.45 12.39
N VAL A 876 -6.25 -39.76 11.59
CA VAL A 876 -4.97 -40.28 11.12
C VAL A 876 -3.93 -40.10 12.21
N ASP A 877 -3.54 -41.21 12.84
CA ASP A 877 -2.59 -41.28 13.95
C ASP A 877 -1.22 -41.90 13.57
N SER A 878 -1.04 -42.21 12.28
CA SER A 878 0.12 -42.96 11.81
C SER A 878 0.38 -42.75 10.31
N PRO A 879 1.63 -42.90 9.85
CA PRO A 879 1.94 -42.86 8.41
C PRO A 879 1.15 -43.91 7.61
N GLU A 880 0.88 -45.08 8.20
CA GLU A 880 0.07 -46.14 7.58
C GLU A 880 -1.39 -45.71 7.44
N ALA A 881 -1.96 -45.05 8.45
CA ALA A 881 -3.31 -44.49 8.37
C ALA A 881 -3.39 -43.38 7.32
N LEU A 882 -2.35 -42.54 7.20
CA LEU A 882 -2.26 -41.53 6.14
C LEU A 882 -2.26 -42.18 4.76
N TRP A 883 -1.40 -43.18 4.54
CA TRP A 883 -1.35 -43.90 3.27
C TRP A 883 -2.67 -44.57 2.93
N ARG A 884 -3.36 -45.12 3.93
CA ARG A 884 -4.69 -45.71 3.74
C ARG A 884 -5.70 -44.66 3.29
N VAL A 885 -5.72 -43.48 3.92
CA VAL A 885 -6.58 -42.35 3.48
C VAL A 885 -6.28 -41.98 2.03
N VAL A 886 -5.01 -41.85 1.66
CA VAL A 886 -4.59 -41.49 0.29
C VAL A 886 -4.96 -42.57 -0.73
N ALA A 887 -4.69 -43.84 -0.43
CA ALA A 887 -4.96 -44.97 -1.31
C ALA A 887 -6.46 -45.21 -1.52
N GLU A 888 -7.25 -45.01 -0.47
CA GLU A 888 -8.71 -45.15 -0.50
C GLU A 888 -9.41 -43.86 -0.96
N GLN A 889 -8.66 -42.77 -1.19
CA GLN A 889 -9.18 -41.45 -1.56
C GLN A 889 -10.26 -40.95 -0.59
N ARG A 890 -10.09 -41.21 0.72
CA ARG A 890 -11.06 -40.83 1.75
C ARG A 890 -11.06 -39.32 1.98
N ASP A 891 -12.25 -38.73 2.00
CA ASP A 891 -12.47 -37.37 2.48
C ASP A 891 -12.35 -37.33 4.01
N VAL A 892 -11.46 -36.47 4.52
CA VAL A 892 -11.18 -36.29 5.96
C VAL A 892 -11.72 -34.97 6.50
N ILE A 893 -12.52 -34.24 5.71
CA ILE A 893 -13.18 -33.01 6.13
C ILE A 893 -14.33 -33.32 7.07
N SER A 894 -14.28 -32.74 8.27
CA SER A 894 -15.28 -32.93 9.34
C SER A 894 -15.91 -31.61 9.74
N GLY A 895 -16.92 -31.63 10.61
CA GLY A 895 -17.41 -30.43 11.29
C GLY A 895 -16.34 -29.77 12.16
N PHE A 896 -16.56 -28.51 12.55
CA PHE A 896 -15.70 -27.79 13.50
C PHE A 896 -15.71 -28.45 14.89
N PRO A 897 -14.60 -28.41 15.63
CA PRO A 897 -14.48 -29.02 16.94
C PRO A 897 -15.29 -28.24 18.00
N ALA A 898 -16.13 -28.95 18.77
CA ALA A 898 -16.98 -28.37 19.81
C ALA A 898 -16.27 -28.21 21.18
N ASP A 899 -15.02 -28.65 21.29
CA ASP A 899 -14.28 -28.76 22.54
C ASP A 899 -13.28 -27.61 22.77
N ARG A 900 -13.22 -26.63 21.86
CA ARG A 900 -12.31 -25.46 21.91
C ARG A 900 -12.92 -24.19 22.49
N GLY A 901 -14.20 -24.26 22.91
CA GLY A 901 -14.93 -23.12 23.47
C GLY A 901 -15.38 -22.09 22.42
N TRP A 902 -15.39 -22.47 21.13
CA TRP A 902 -15.88 -21.64 20.04
C TRP A 902 -17.41 -21.63 20.03
N ASP A 903 -18.01 -20.47 19.77
CA ASP A 903 -19.44 -20.34 19.54
C ASP A 903 -19.79 -20.82 18.12
N LEU A 904 -19.85 -22.15 17.92
CA LEU A 904 -20.05 -22.75 16.59
C LEU A 904 -21.38 -22.38 15.93
N ASP A 905 -22.39 -21.99 16.72
CA ASP A 905 -23.68 -21.57 16.21
C ASP A 905 -23.60 -20.14 15.67
N GLY A 906 -22.92 -19.23 16.38
CA GLY A 906 -22.60 -17.89 15.91
C GLY A 906 -21.51 -17.85 14.82
N LEU A 907 -20.68 -18.89 14.73
CA LEU A 907 -19.53 -18.92 13.82
C LEU A 907 -19.84 -19.30 12.38
N TYR A 908 -21.06 -19.73 12.06
CA TYR A 908 -21.40 -20.10 10.68
C TYR A 908 -22.40 -19.15 10.08
N HIS A 909 -22.08 -18.68 8.88
CA HIS A 909 -23.01 -17.97 8.05
C HIS A 909 -22.89 -18.42 6.58
N PRO A 910 -23.99 -18.75 5.89
CA PRO A 910 -23.93 -19.31 4.53
C PRO A 910 -23.29 -18.38 3.48
N ASP A 911 -23.17 -17.09 3.78
CA ASP A 911 -22.47 -16.11 2.95
C ASP A 911 -20.96 -16.10 3.26
N PRO A 912 -20.07 -16.42 2.28
CA PRO A 912 -18.60 -16.30 2.44
C PRO A 912 -18.13 -14.90 2.78
N ASP A 913 -18.95 -13.90 2.50
CA ASP A 913 -18.71 -12.49 2.80
C ASP A 913 -19.36 -12.12 4.17
N HIS A 914 -19.33 -13.03 5.16
CA HIS A 914 -19.66 -12.76 6.57
C HIS A 914 -18.40 -12.84 7.46
N SER A 915 -17.85 -11.70 7.88
CA SER A 915 -16.66 -11.55 8.75
C SER A 915 -17.00 -11.95 10.16
N GLY A 916 -15.97 -12.37 10.87
CA GLY A 916 -16.11 -12.98 12.19
C GLY A 916 -16.78 -14.35 12.16
N THR A 917 -17.27 -14.82 11.01
CA THR A 917 -17.90 -16.13 10.85
C THR A 917 -17.31 -16.86 9.64
N SER A 918 -17.76 -18.09 9.43
CA SER A 918 -17.25 -19.00 8.42
C SER A 918 -18.40 -19.55 7.60
N TYR A 919 -18.32 -19.42 6.28
CA TYR A 919 -19.29 -20.03 5.36
C TYR A 919 -19.15 -21.53 5.19
N VAL A 920 -18.16 -22.11 5.84
CA VAL A 920 -18.00 -23.55 5.94
C VAL A 920 -18.08 -23.95 7.40
N ARG A 921 -19.00 -24.87 7.74
CA ARG A 921 -18.98 -25.55 9.05
C ARG A 921 -17.94 -26.66 9.11
N LYS A 922 -17.12 -26.79 8.07
CA LYS A 922 -16.32 -27.98 7.82
C LYS A 922 -14.88 -27.63 7.49
N GLY A 923 -13.96 -28.42 8.00
CA GLY A 923 -12.53 -28.29 7.76
C GLY A 923 -11.78 -29.54 8.20
N GLY A 924 -10.46 -29.53 8.01
CA GLY A 924 -9.59 -30.58 8.50
C GLY A 924 -9.13 -30.27 9.93
N PHE A 925 -9.72 -30.92 10.93
CA PHE A 925 -9.39 -30.68 12.34
C PHE A 925 -8.81 -31.91 13.03
N LEU A 926 -7.90 -31.65 13.97
CA LEU A 926 -7.53 -32.58 15.03
C LEU A 926 -8.53 -32.40 16.19
N HIS A 927 -9.55 -33.26 16.25
CA HIS A 927 -10.56 -33.23 17.32
C HIS A 927 -9.97 -33.53 18.70
N ASP A 928 -8.82 -34.18 18.72
CA ASP A 928 -8.17 -34.61 19.96
C ASP A 928 -7.06 -33.64 20.41
N ALA A 929 -6.97 -32.45 19.81
CA ALA A 929 -5.88 -31.50 20.08
C ALA A 929 -5.88 -30.96 21.52
N ALA A 930 -7.01 -31.07 22.23
CA ALA A 930 -7.08 -30.69 23.63
C ALA A 930 -6.53 -31.77 24.58
N GLU A 931 -6.26 -32.98 24.10
CA GLU A 931 -5.83 -34.11 24.93
C GLU A 931 -4.29 -34.19 25.06
N PHE A 932 -3.79 -34.56 26.23
CA PHE A 932 -2.35 -34.70 26.52
C PHE A 932 -2.07 -35.58 27.74
N ASP A 933 -0.91 -36.25 27.76
CA ASP A 933 -0.38 -37.00 28.92
C ASP A 933 0.75 -36.22 29.64
N PRO A 934 0.43 -35.26 30.51
CA PRO A 934 1.47 -34.46 31.15
C PRO A 934 2.29 -35.25 32.18
N GLU A 935 1.72 -36.29 32.80
CA GLU A 935 2.42 -37.09 33.81
C GLU A 935 3.59 -37.87 33.18
N PHE A 936 3.39 -38.42 31.99
CA PHE A 936 4.44 -39.11 31.24
C PHE A 936 5.66 -38.22 30.96
N PHE A 937 5.43 -36.94 30.65
CA PHE A 937 6.49 -35.97 30.37
C PHE A 937 6.98 -35.19 31.60
N GLY A 938 6.50 -35.51 32.81
CA GLY A 938 6.87 -34.81 34.04
C GLY A 938 6.36 -33.37 34.13
N ILE A 939 5.29 -33.06 33.41
CA ILE A 939 4.65 -31.73 33.34
C ILE A 939 3.49 -31.67 34.33
N SER A 940 3.33 -30.55 35.04
CA SER A 940 2.21 -30.40 35.98
C SER A 940 0.90 -30.13 35.24
N PRO A 941 -0.28 -30.50 35.78
CA PRO A 941 -1.57 -30.19 35.16
C PRO A 941 -1.80 -28.68 34.92
N ARG A 942 -1.24 -27.81 35.76
CA ARG A 942 -1.33 -26.35 35.61
C ARG A 942 -0.50 -25.84 34.44
N GLU A 943 0.71 -26.36 34.30
CA GLU A 943 1.56 -26.06 33.16
C GLU A 943 0.96 -26.61 31.86
N ALA A 944 0.45 -27.85 31.88
CA ALA A 944 -0.21 -28.46 30.72
C ALA A 944 -1.43 -27.67 30.22
N LEU A 945 -2.17 -27.02 31.13
CA LEU A 945 -3.26 -26.11 30.78
C LEU A 945 -2.76 -24.83 30.10
N ALA A 946 -1.63 -24.27 30.55
CA ALA A 946 -1.02 -23.07 29.97
C ALA A 946 -0.22 -23.33 28.68
N MET A 947 0.07 -24.60 28.37
CA MET A 947 0.83 -24.99 27.18
C MET A 947 -0.03 -24.97 25.92
N ASP A 948 0.49 -24.31 24.89
CA ASP A 948 -0.05 -24.37 23.53
C ASP A 948 -0.17 -25.85 23.09
N PRO A 949 -1.33 -26.28 22.56
CA PRO A 949 -1.54 -27.66 22.06
C PRO A 949 -0.48 -28.09 21.04
N GLN A 950 0.11 -27.16 20.30
CA GLN A 950 1.19 -27.43 19.37
C GLN A 950 2.45 -27.96 20.07
N GLN A 951 2.82 -27.43 21.24
CA GLN A 951 3.95 -27.94 22.02
C GLN A 951 3.69 -29.34 22.56
N ARG A 952 2.45 -29.61 22.97
CA ARG A 952 1.99 -30.91 23.50
C ARG A 952 2.06 -32.00 22.43
N LEU A 953 1.49 -31.72 21.26
CA LEU A 953 1.54 -32.65 20.12
C LEU A 953 2.97 -32.90 19.64
N LEU A 954 3.84 -31.88 19.65
CA LEU A 954 5.23 -32.04 19.23
C LEU A 954 6.00 -32.99 20.16
N LEU A 955 5.73 -32.99 21.47
CA LEU A 955 6.33 -33.93 22.42
C LEU A 955 5.92 -35.38 22.15
N GLU A 956 4.62 -35.64 22.01
CA GLU A 956 4.09 -36.98 21.75
C GLU A 956 4.56 -37.53 20.40
N ILE A 957 4.48 -36.72 19.34
CA ILE A 957 4.85 -37.15 17.98
C ILE A 957 6.36 -37.39 17.86
N SER A 958 7.18 -36.56 18.53
CA SER A 958 8.64 -36.78 18.55
C SER A 958 9.00 -38.09 19.24
N TRP A 959 8.32 -38.43 20.34
CA TRP A 959 8.50 -39.70 21.02
C TRP A 959 8.12 -40.89 20.13
N GLU A 960 6.95 -40.84 19.50
CA GLU A 960 6.48 -41.89 18.59
C GLU A 960 7.38 -42.08 17.36
N ALA A 961 7.89 -40.98 16.79
CA ALA A 961 8.80 -41.05 15.65
C ALA A 961 10.09 -41.79 16.01
N LEU A 962 10.59 -41.62 17.23
CA LEU A 962 11.75 -42.37 17.74
C LEU A 962 11.42 -43.84 18.00
N GLU A 963 10.29 -44.15 18.61
CA GLU A 963 9.86 -45.54 18.84
C GLU A 963 9.68 -46.29 17.52
N ARG A 964 9.09 -45.65 16.51
CA ARG A 964 8.95 -46.20 15.15
C ARG A 964 10.27 -46.39 14.43
N ALA A 965 11.27 -45.56 14.72
CA ALA A 965 12.64 -45.77 14.24
C ALA A 965 13.36 -46.93 14.94
N GLY A 966 12.74 -47.56 15.95
CA GLY A 966 13.38 -48.55 16.82
C GLY A 966 14.44 -47.92 17.74
N ILE A 967 14.43 -46.60 17.92
CA ILE A 967 15.36 -45.85 18.76
C ILE A 967 14.73 -45.70 20.14
N THR A 968 15.39 -46.23 21.17
CA THR A 968 14.96 -46.00 22.56
C THR A 968 15.23 -44.53 22.91
N PRO A 969 14.23 -43.70 23.27
CA PRO A 969 14.44 -42.26 23.47
C PRO A 969 15.49 -41.94 24.55
N ALA A 970 15.54 -42.73 25.63
CA ALA A 970 16.56 -42.62 26.67
C ALA A 970 18.01 -42.82 26.17
N SER A 971 18.22 -43.52 25.04
CA SER A 971 19.55 -43.72 24.46
C SER A 971 20.11 -42.48 23.76
N LEU A 972 19.28 -41.46 23.49
CA LEU A 972 19.67 -40.19 22.89
C LEU A 972 20.04 -39.12 23.93
N HIS A 973 19.90 -39.42 25.22
CA HIS A 973 20.25 -38.47 26.27
C HIS A 973 21.75 -38.12 26.19
N GLY A 974 22.06 -36.83 26.06
CA GLY A 974 23.41 -36.30 25.91
C GLY A 974 23.99 -36.40 24.49
N SER A 975 23.24 -36.90 23.49
CA SER A 975 23.71 -36.93 22.10
C SER A 975 23.59 -35.58 21.41
N ASP A 976 24.31 -35.40 20.31
CA ASP A 976 24.27 -34.21 19.45
C ASP A 976 23.01 -34.16 18.56
N THR A 977 21.93 -34.86 18.92
CA THR A 977 20.69 -34.90 18.11
C THR A 977 20.04 -33.52 18.06
N GLY A 978 19.78 -32.99 16.87
CA GLY A 978 19.10 -31.71 16.68
C GLY A 978 17.58 -31.83 16.63
N VAL A 979 16.87 -30.74 16.95
CA VAL A 979 15.40 -30.62 16.89
C VAL A 979 15.03 -29.39 16.07
N PHE A 980 14.34 -29.60 14.96
CA PHE A 980 13.93 -28.56 14.02
C PHE A 980 12.44 -28.67 13.77
N ALA A 981 11.66 -27.67 14.17
CA ALA A 981 10.22 -27.71 13.98
C ALA A 981 9.67 -26.40 13.40
N GLY A 982 8.85 -26.53 12.37
CA GLY A 982 8.00 -25.46 11.89
C GLY A 982 6.79 -25.27 12.80
N VAL A 983 6.61 -24.09 13.37
CA VAL A 983 5.45 -23.76 14.22
C VAL A 983 4.93 -22.41 13.76
N MET A 984 3.63 -22.32 13.52
CA MET A 984 2.96 -21.08 13.12
C MET A 984 1.63 -20.96 13.86
N TYR A 985 1.12 -19.73 13.96
CA TYR A 985 0.03 -19.34 14.85
C TYR A 985 0.45 -19.47 16.33
N HIS A 986 0.50 -18.32 17.01
CA HIS A 986 0.85 -18.18 18.43
C HIS A 986 -0.28 -17.47 19.18
N ASP A 987 -1.51 -17.86 18.85
CA ASP A 987 -2.77 -17.22 19.24
C ASP A 987 -3.41 -17.86 20.50
N TYR A 988 -2.85 -18.98 20.97
CA TYR A 988 -3.34 -19.67 22.16
C TYR A 988 -3.26 -18.78 23.41
N GLY A 989 -4.43 -18.39 23.93
CA GLY A 989 -4.55 -17.49 25.10
C GLY A 989 -4.44 -15.99 24.80
N GLY A 990 -4.36 -15.59 23.52
CA GLY A 990 -4.12 -14.19 23.09
C GLY A 990 -5.31 -13.22 23.13
N GLY A 991 -6.40 -13.52 23.85
CA GLY A 991 -7.65 -12.75 23.76
C GLY A 991 -8.46 -12.58 25.05
N GLY A 992 -7.92 -12.94 26.22
CA GLY A 992 -8.67 -12.78 27.48
C GLY A 992 -7.86 -12.91 28.77
N ARG A 993 -8.52 -12.70 29.91
CA ARG A 993 -7.88 -12.80 31.24
C ARG A 993 -7.54 -14.26 31.56
N LEU A 994 -6.27 -14.53 31.87
CA LEU A 994 -5.78 -15.86 32.23
C LEU A 994 -6.21 -16.25 33.66
N PRO A 995 -6.45 -17.54 33.95
CA PRO A 995 -6.59 -18.00 35.32
C PRO A 995 -5.32 -17.71 36.14
N GLU A 996 -5.48 -17.16 37.34
CA GLU A 996 -4.38 -16.76 38.26
C GLU A 996 -3.42 -17.94 38.56
N GLU A 997 -3.92 -19.17 38.51
CA GLU A 997 -3.13 -20.39 38.73
C GLU A 997 -2.23 -20.80 37.54
N ALA A 998 -2.46 -20.25 36.34
CA ALA A 998 -1.77 -20.61 35.09
C ALA A 998 -0.83 -19.49 34.59
N GLU A 999 -0.94 -18.28 35.13
CA GLU A 999 -0.21 -17.07 34.72
C GLU A 999 1.32 -17.26 34.74
N GLY A 1000 1.86 -17.93 35.76
CA GLY A 1000 3.30 -18.17 35.90
C GLY A 1000 3.92 -19.12 34.86
N HIS A 1001 3.10 -19.94 34.18
CA HIS A 1001 3.56 -20.89 33.16
C HIS A 1001 3.28 -20.42 31.74
N PHE A 1002 2.48 -19.36 31.56
CA PHE A 1002 1.99 -18.92 30.26
C PHE A 1002 3.12 -18.47 29.31
N LEU A 1003 4.07 -17.69 29.81
CA LEU A 1003 5.23 -17.22 29.01
C LEU A 1003 5.99 -18.40 28.38
N THR A 1004 6.23 -19.47 29.12
CA THR A 1004 6.91 -20.67 28.63
C THR A 1004 5.98 -21.63 27.88
N GLY A 1005 4.67 -21.50 28.07
CA GLY A 1005 3.65 -22.36 27.48
C GLY A 1005 3.28 -21.96 26.05
N THR A 1006 3.42 -20.67 25.69
CA THR A 1006 2.99 -20.14 24.39
C THR A 1006 4.13 -19.61 23.51
N ALA A 1007 5.33 -19.38 24.08
CA ALA A 1007 6.48 -18.93 23.29
C ALA A 1007 6.91 -19.99 22.25
N GLY A 1008 6.92 -19.62 20.96
CA GLY A 1008 7.31 -20.51 19.87
C GLY A 1008 8.73 -21.09 19.99
N SER A 1009 9.68 -20.32 20.54
CA SER A 1009 11.05 -20.79 20.80
C SER A 1009 11.12 -21.93 21.82
N VAL A 1010 10.13 -22.05 22.72
CA VAL A 1010 10.10 -23.08 23.76
C VAL A 1010 9.64 -24.43 23.19
N ALA A 1011 8.94 -24.48 22.05
CA ALA A 1011 8.43 -25.72 21.47
C ALA A 1011 9.53 -26.77 21.18
N THR A 1012 10.58 -26.38 20.45
CA THR A 1012 11.71 -27.26 20.15
C THR A 1012 12.64 -27.45 21.34
N GLY A 1013 12.85 -26.39 22.13
CA GLY A 1013 13.63 -26.45 23.37
C GLY A 1013 13.05 -27.45 24.39
N ARG A 1014 11.72 -27.58 24.47
CA ARG A 1014 11.04 -28.52 25.36
C ARG A 1014 11.23 -29.97 24.93
N VAL A 1015 11.18 -30.26 23.63
CA VAL A 1015 11.52 -31.60 23.10
C VAL A 1015 12.97 -31.94 23.41
N ALA A 1016 13.90 -31.02 23.15
CA ALA A 1016 15.32 -31.21 23.44
C ALA A 1016 15.55 -31.43 24.95
N TYR A 1017 14.90 -30.64 25.81
CA TYR A 1017 15.00 -30.76 27.26
C TYR A 1017 14.46 -32.10 27.78
N THR A 1018 13.26 -32.49 27.37
CA THR A 1018 12.60 -33.74 27.80
C THR A 1018 13.39 -34.98 27.39
N LEU A 1019 13.98 -34.99 26.19
CA LEU A 1019 14.79 -36.10 25.68
C LEU A 1019 16.27 -35.99 26.07
N GLY A 1020 16.69 -34.86 26.64
CA GLY A 1020 18.08 -34.55 27.01
C GLY A 1020 19.04 -34.39 25.83
N LEU A 1021 18.56 -33.91 24.69
CA LEU A 1021 19.34 -33.72 23.47
C LEU A 1021 20.23 -32.47 23.58
N GLN A 1022 21.45 -32.54 23.02
CA GLN A 1022 22.45 -31.46 23.07
C GLN A 1022 22.77 -30.87 21.69
N GLY A 1023 22.08 -31.29 20.63
CA GLY A 1023 22.19 -30.70 19.29
C GLY A 1023 21.38 -29.41 19.13
N PRO A 1024 21.42 -28.77 17.93
CA PRO A 1024 20.68 -27.53 17.67
C PRO A 1024 19.17 -27.68 17.89
N ALA A 1025 18.53 -26.74 18.57
CA ALA A 1025 17.07 -26.68 18.75
C ALA A 1025 16.51 -25.40 18.14
N LEU A 1026 15.78 -25.51 17.01
CA LEU A 1026 15.35 -24.38 16.20
C LEU A 1026 13.87 -24.47 15.83
N THR A 1027 13.10 -23.49 16.31
CA THR A 1027 11.74 -23.23 15.84
C THR A 1027 11.76 -22.26 14.67
N VAL A 1028 11.04 -22.57 13.59
CA VAL A 1028 10.98 -21.76 12.36
C VAL A 1028 9.53 -21.37 12.07
N ASP A 1029 9.31 -20.10 11.73
CA ASP A 1029 8.03 -19.63 11.19
C ASP A 1029 8.24 -18.94 9.83
N THR A 1030 7.91 -19.67 8.77
CA THR A 1030 7.76 -19.18 7.39
C THR A 1030 6.35 -19.50 6.88
N ALA A 1031 5.36 -19.43 7.78
CA ALA A 1031 3.96 -19.80 7.57
C ALA A 1031 3.80 -21.22 6.99
N CYS A 1032 3.06 -21.40 5.89
CA CYS A 1032 2.77 -22.73 5.32
C CYS A 1032 4.02 -23.54 4.90
N SER A 1033 5.19 -22.90 4.81
CA SER A 1033 6.45 -23.56 4.43
C SER A 1033 7.33 -23.96 5.63
N SER A 1034 6.91 -23.66 6.87
CA SER A 1034 7.74 -23.81 8.07
C SER A 1034 8.31 -25.22 8.25
N SER A 1035 7.52 -26.26 8.00
CA SER A 1035 7.98 -27.66 8.12
C SER A 1035 9.02 -28.06 7.06
N LEU A 1036 8.91 -27.51 5.84
CA LEU A 1036 9.90 -27.72 4.77
C LEU A 1036 11.20 -26.97 5.04
N VAL A 1037 11.13 -25.76 5.59
CA VAL A 1037 12.31 -24.98 5.99
C VAL A 1037 13.00 -25.63 7.20
N ALA A 1038 12.25 -26.10 8.19
CA ALA A 1038 12.78 -26.86 9.31
C ALA A 1038 13.50 -28.15 8.84
N LEU A 1039 12.92 -28.88 7.88
CA LEU A 1039 13.57 -30.03 7.25
C LEU A 1039 14.84 -29.63 6.50
N HIS A 1040 14.82 -28.51 5.76
CA HIS A 1040 16.01 -28.01 5.07
C HIS A 1040 17.15 -27.70 6.04
N LEU A 1041 16.85 -27.02 7.17
CA LEU A 1041 17.83 -26.69 8.19
C LEU A 1041 18.38 -27.95 8.89
N ALA A 1042 17.53 -28.94 9.17
CA ALA A 1042 17.97 -30.23 9.71
C ALA A 1042 18.91 -30.96 8.73
N VAL A 1043 18.60 -30.95 7.43
CA VAL A 1043 19.46 -31.50 6.37
C VAL A 1043 20.81 -30.78 6.34
N ARG A 1044 20.81 -29.45 6.45
CA ARG A 1044 22.05 -28.65 6.49
C ARG A 1044 22.88 -29.01 7.71
N ALA A 1045 22.29 -29.07 8.90
CA ALA A 1045 22.97 -29.42 10.15
C ALA A 1045 23.57 -30.84 10.13
N LEU A 1046 22.85 -31.81 9.54
CA LEU A 1046 23.34 -33.17 9.34
C LEU A 1046 24.54 -33.22 8.36
N ARG A 1047 24.54 -32.38 7.33
CA ARG A 1047 25.61 -32.28 6.32
C ARG A 1047 26.84 -31.51 6.83
N SER A 1048 26.64 -30.45 7.61
CA SER A 1048 27.73 -29.67 8.22
C SER A 1048 28.35 -30.39 9.42
N GLY A 1049 27.73 -31.46 9.92
CA GLY A 1049 28.19 -32.21 11.07
C GLY A 1049 27.88 -31.54 12.41
N GLU A 1050 26.95 -30.57 12.43
CA GLU A 1050 26.43 -29.95 13.65
C GLU A 1050 25.59 -30.92 14.48
N CYS A 1051 25.02 -31.95 13.84
CA CYS A 1051 24.36 -33.07 14.50
C CYS A 1051 24.54 -34.38 13.72
N SER A 1052 24.53 -35.51 14.43
CA SER A 1052 24.58 -36.84 13.82
C SER A 1052 23.19 -37.41 13.48
N LEU A 1053 22.15 -36.94 14.19
CA LEU A 1053 20.73 -37.30 14.04
C LEU A 1053 19.88 -36.03 14.18
N ALA A 1054 18.72 -35.96 13.52
CA ALA A 1054 17.82 -34.81 13.66
C ALA A 1054 16.35 -35.25 13.70
N LEU A 1055 15.58 -34.65 14.60
CA LEU A 1055 14.13 -34.61 14.57
C LEU A 1055 13.71 -33.38 13.76
N ALA A 1056 13.00 -33.60 12.66
CA ALA A 1056 12.54 -32.54 11.76
C ALA A 1056 11.05 -32.68 11.47
N GLY A 1057 10.30 -31.58 11.55
CA GLY A 1057 8.87 -31.61 11.27
C GLY A 1057 8.19 -30.25 11.41
N GLY A 1058 6.88 -30.27 11.63
CA GLY A 1058 6.13 -29.09 11.97
C GLY A 1058 4.78 -29.43 12.56
N VAL A 1059 4.18 -28.46 13.23
CA VAL A 1059 2.89 -28.58 13.89
C VAL A 1059 2.08 -27.31 13.62
N THR A 1060 0.78 -27.48 13.45
CA THR A 1060 -0.15 -26.38 13.23
C THR A 1060 -1.48 -26.77 13.83
N VAL A 1061 -1.92 -26.01 14.83
CA VAL A 1061 -3.24 -26.15 15.44
C VAL A 1061 -3.88 -24.78 15.47
N MET A 1062 -5.06 -24.69 14.90
CA MET A 1062 -5.90 -23.50 14.90
C MET A 1062 -6.55 -23.36 16.29
N SER A 1063 -6.03 -22.48 17.15
CA SER A 1063 -6.55 -22.32 18.52
C SER A 1063 -7.77 -21.40 18.58
N THR A 1064 -7.84 -20.43 17.67
CA THR A 1064 -9.00 -19.57 17.42
C THR A 1064 -9.72 -20.03 16.14
N PRO A 1065 -10.99 -19.68 15.94
CA PRO A 1065 -11.73 -20.09 14.74
C PRO A 1065 -11.30 -19.40 13.42
N GLY A 1066 -10.34 -18.48 13.46
CA GLY A 1066 -9.90 -17.67 12.31
C GLY A 1066 -9.63 -16.23 12.71
#